data_AF-A0AAD7A4F4-F1
#
_entry.id   AF-A0AAD7A4F4-F1
#
_cell.length_a   1.000
_cell.length_b   1.000
_cell.length_c   1.000
_cell.angle_alpha   90.00
_cell.angle_beta   90.00
_cell.angle_gamma   90.00
#
_symmetry.space_group_name_H-M   'P 1'
#
loop_
_entity.id
_entity.type
_entity.pdbx_description
1 polymer ?
#
loop_
_entity_poly.entity_id
_entity_poly.type
_entity_poly.pdbx_seq_one_letter_code
_entity_poly.pdbx_strand_id
1 'polypeptide(L)'
;MSDNSLPDEIISEILSPALKVSDEVFSDTSDVSPFAKYSESTSAYLLVCKSWLRVATPLLYNVVILRSKAQAKALSEDGPPMNTILQCSPNVSDLFLSLVIYSSDNTNGLCKGLDLINPTRLILHELERKPLDNKMVSQLLNSLSKSIIKWDRLCVFDCPFPEPTVRAEIVVSPLAKDKRLHTLTLPSIEGLPWAYSTFKGCPLKSIRIKRPVERRHQGLIPEKNPALMPLLKFDRWALPKVQESAVNVPLTPSLNPSFIPMAGAPKAVYDEIWAHVLYFATTVPRRLPLLLVSKTFHRLGLPYYYADVKMSQLAHISKFASILSYNPSIGPHVRSLALKYQDRSDFEKSNVDYSMLTILSQTNKALRITGETSNPFFINTAAASISWDNFVAMAKYSGSTLREFSVKLASTAHASTTVFTDLSALRILEWKCETSFLSTNTPQDGLPNLEDLRIIFANESFLTVLSLMKLKSLRRVTLSDQINLEAFLGAHGPKLTEVNILCPNFKTSNHKIFEVCSNLRCITVKSPLLDHQNKPPEAIYFSPPHAVTSLTKITFDVFYFNKIPKDNMVGWERFFIEFKPASFPNLREMEVKCCVWPTSEREIEKSCWVRWAEILLKSNINLTDKNGVKWRPRLKVK
;
A
#
# COMPACT_ATOMS: atom_id res chain seq x y z
N MET A 1 -11.15 -46.27 25.95
CA MET A 1 -11.24 -45.00 25.22
C MET A 1 -10.19 -45.05 24.14
N SER A 2 -10.59 -45.14 22.88
CA SER A 2 -9.67 -45.23 21.74
C SER A 2 -8.88 -43.94 21.61
N ASP A 3 -7.55 -44.04 21.55
CA ASP A 3 -6.63 -42.93 21.26
C ASP A 3 -6.93 -42.38 19.87
N ASN A 4 -7.87 -41.41 19.80
CA ASN A 4 -8.13 -40.59 18.61
C ASN A 4 -7.06 -39.49 18.45
N SER A 5 -5.81 -39.74 18.85
CA SER A 5 -4.74 -38.78 18.63
C SER A 5 -4.24 -38.89 17.19
N LEU A 6 -4.28 -37.77 16.46
CA LEU A 6 -3.61 -37.68 15.17
C LEU A 6 -2.12 -38.09 15.31
N PRO A 7 -1.54 -38.79 14.32
CA PRO A 7 -0.10 -39.04 14.29
C PRO A 7 0.69 -37.72 14.35
N ASP A 8 1.87 -37.76 14.98
CA ASP A 8 2.71 -36.59 15.18
C ASP A 8 3.14 -35.94 13.85
N GLU A 9 3.26 -36.71 12.77
CA GLU A 9 3.58 -36.23 11.43
C GLU A 9 2.45 -35.34 10.89
N ILE A 10 1.20 -35.74 11.09
CA ILE A 10 0.03 -34.96 10.66
C ILE A 10 -0.09 -33.69 11.50
N ILE A 11 0.14 -33.79 12.82
CA ILE A 11 0.19 -32.61 13.71
C ILE A 11 1.31 -31.66 13.26
N SER A 12 2.48 -32.19 12.89
CA SER A 12 3.62 -31.41 12.41
C SER A 12 3.31 -30.68 11.10
N GLU A 13 2.66 -31.34 10.13
CA GLU A 13 2.23 -30.71 8.88
C GLU A 13 1.16 -29.63 9.11
N ILE A 14 0.21 -29.87 10.02
CA ILE A 14 -0.81 -28.87 10.40
C ILE A 14 -0.17 -27.64 11.05
N LEU A 15 0.80 -27.85 11.94
CA LEU A 15 1.45 -26.79 12.70
C LEU A 15 2.55 -26.05 11.92
N SER A 16 3.15 -26.70 10.93
CA SER A 16 4.29 -26.18 10.18
C SER A 16 4.04 -24.79 9.59
N PRO A 17 2.92 -24.50 8.89
CA PRO A 17 2.66 -23.17 8.35
C PRO A 17 2.56 -22.05 9.40
N ALA A 18 2.18 -22.39 10.64
CA ALA A 18 2.00 -21.43 11.72
C ALA A 18 3.25 -21.23 12.58
N LEU A 19 4.10 -22.27 12.70
CA LEU A 19 5.26 -22.28 13.59
C LEU A 19 6.60 -22.18 12.86
N LYS A 20 6.71 -22.67 11.62
CA LYS A 20 7.96 -22.58 10.85
C LYS A 20 8.12 -21.19 10.27
N VAL A 21 9.31 -20.66 10.41
CA VAL A 21 9.74 -19.44 9.74
C VAL A 21 10.50 -19.86 8.48
N SER A 22 10.06 -19.42 7.30
CA SER A 22 10.80 -19.72 6.06
C SER A 22 12.14 -18.99 6.04
N ASP A 23 13.11 -19.52 5.29
CA ASP A 23 14.43 -18.91 5.19
C ASP A 23 14.36 -17.48 4.62
N GLU A 24 13.45 -17.24 3.67
CA GLU A 24 13.24 -15.92 3.06
C GLU A 24 12.74 -14.91 4.11
N VAL A 25 11.85 -15.32 5.01
CA VAL A 25 11.33 -14.46 6.08
C VAL A 25 12.38 -14.25 7.18
N PHE A 26 13.14 -15.30 7.54
CA PHE A 26 14.22 -15.20 8.53
C PHE A 26 15.36 -14.29 8.07
N SER A 27 15.73 -14.38 6.78
CA SER A 27 16.83 -13.61 6.18
C SER A 27 16.39 -12.27 5.59
N ASP A 28 15.14 -11.84 5.82
CA ASP A 28 14.66 -10.53 5.40
C ASP A 28 15.39 -9.41 6.18
N THR A 29 16.20 -8.65 5.46
CA THR A 29 16.96 -7.50 5.96
C THR A 29 16.34 -6.17 5.54
N SER A 30 15.03 -6.15 5.24
CA SER A 30 14.31 -4.91 4.97
C SER A 30 14.20 -4.03 6.21
N ASP A 31 14.03 -2.72 6.00
CA ASP A 31 13.91 -1.72 7.08
C ASP A 31 12.82 -2.06 8.11
N VAL A 32 11.79 -2.81 7.69
CA VAL A 32 10.70 -3.28 8.55
C VAL A 32 10.78 -4.80 8.63
N SER A 33 11.36 -5.30 9.71
CA SER A 33 11.42 -6.74 9.97
C SER A 33 10.03 -7.38 9.78
N PRO A 34 9.92 -8.53 9.09
CA PRO A 34 8.65 -9.22 8.91
C PRO A 34 8.04 -9.65 10.26
N PHE A 35 8.87 -9.80 11.29
CA PHE A 35 8.45 -10.11 12.64
C PHE A 35 7.96 -8.89 13.43
N ALA A 36 8.22 -7.65 12.96
CA ALA A 36 7.82 -6.42 13.66
C ALA A 36 6.30 -6.30 13.87
N LYS A 37 5.51 -6.92 12.99
CA LYS A 37 4.06 -6.97 13.14
C LYS A 37 3.68 -8.00 14.21
N TYR A 38 2.80 -7.62 15.12
CA TYR A 38 2.22 -8.55 16.07
C TYR A 38 1.34 -9.55 15.31
N SER A 39 1.81 -10.78 15.16
CA SER A 39 0.96 -11.94 14.94
C SER A 39 0.41 -12.43 16.29
N GLU A 40 -0.59 -13.30 16.25
CA GLU A 40 -1.01 -14.05 17.43
C GLU A 40 0.20 -14.78 18.06
N SER A 41 0.15 -14.96 19.39
CA SER A 41 1.24 -15.61 20.10
C SER A 41 1.29 -17.09 19.72
N THR A 42 2.38 -17.52 19.10
CA THR A 42 2.59 -18.92 18.70
C THR A 42 2.65 -19.87 19.89
N SER A 43 2.84 -19.36 21.12
CA SER A 43 2.77 -20.18 22.34
C SER A 43 1.36 -20.69 22.64
N ALA A 44 0.30 -20.08 22.08
CA ALA A 44 -1.07 -20.57 22.23
C ALA A 44 -1.23 -22.01 21.70
N TYR A 45 -0.49 -22.37 20.65
CA TYR A 45 -0.49 -23.73 20.09
C TYR A 45 0.09 -24.77 21.05
N LEU A 46 0.99 -24.37 21.96
CA LEU A 46 1.58 -25.26 22.96
C LEU A 46 0.60 -25.66 24.05
N LEU A 47 -0.49 -24.90 24.23
CA LEU A 47 -1.45 -25.09 25.32
C LEU A 47 -2.64 -25.97 24.93
N VAL A 48 -2.70 -26.45 23.68
CA VAL A 48 -3.84 -27.23 23.16
C VAL A 48 -3.92 -28.62 23.82
N CYS A 49 -2.85 -29.43 23.71
CA CYS A 49 -2.75 -30.74 24.37
C CYS A 49 -1.28 -31.21 24.44
N LYS A 50 -1.02 -32.32 25.14
CA LYS A 50 0.34 -32.88 25.30
C LYS A 50 1.01 -33.25 23.97
N SER A 51 0.26 -33.81 23.01
CA SER A 51 0.81 -34.15 21.68
C SER A 51 1.20 -32.89 20.89
N TRP A 52 0.35 -31.86 20.94
CA TRP A 52 0.66 -30.56 20.32
C TRP A 52 1.87 -29.92 20.97
N LEU A 53 1.96 -29.89 22.30
CA LEU A 53 3.16 -29.40 22.99
C LEU A 53 4.42 -30.15 22.51
N ARG A 54 4.39 -31.48 22.51
CA ARG A 54 5.52 -32.32 22.07
C ARG A 54 5.95 -32.03 20.63
N VAL A 55 5.02 -31.91 19.69
CA VAL A 55 5.31 -31.69 18.25
C VAL A 55 5.63 -30.22 17.94
N ALA A 56 4.94 -29.28 18.58
CA ALA A 56 5.08 -27.86 18.35
C ALA A 56 6.39 -27.30 18.93
N THR A 57 6.85 -27.79 20.08
CA THR A 57 8.08 -27.30 20.72
C THR A 57 9.30 -27.33 19.79
N PRO A 58 9.67 -28.46 19.14
CA PRO A 58 10.82 -28.46 18.22
C PRO A 58 10.60 -27.55 17.00
N LEU A 59 9.37 -27.39 16.52
CA LEU A 59 9.05 -26.47 15.42
C LEU A 59 9.22 -25.00 15.84
N LEU A 60 8.73 -24.64 17.03
CA LEU A 60 8.79 -23.31 17.58
C LEU A 60 10.22 -22.88 17.91
N TYR A 61 11.04 -23.78 18.44
CA TYR A 61 12.44 -23.50 18.81
C TYR A 61 13.42 -23.76 17.67
N ASN A 62 12.96 -24.19 16.49
CA ASN A 62 13.81 -24.29 15.30
C ASN A 62 14.35 -22.92 14.88
N VAL A 63 13.55 -21.85 15.02
CA VAL A 63 13.94 -20.46 14.77
C VAL A 63 13.52 -19.60 15.95
N VAL A 64 14.48 -19.11 16.73
CA VAL A 64 14.23 -18.26 17.90
C VAL A 64 14.50 -16.79 17.57
N ILE A 65 13.45 -15.96 17.65
CA ILE A 65 13.53 -14.53 17.33
C ILE A 65 13.44 -13.70 18.62
N LEU A 66 14.58 -13.16 19.04
CA LEU A 66 14.69 -12.33 20.25
C LEU A 66 14.70 -10.84 19.88
N ARG A 67 13.67 -10.10 20.28
CA ARG A 67 13.48 -8.67 19.92
C ARG A 67 13.40 -7.75 21.13
N SER A 68 13.36 -8.30 22.32
CA SER A 68 13.23 -7.53 23.55
C SER A 68 14.03 -8.14 24.70
N LYS A 69 14.42 -7.29 25.65
CA LYS A 69 15.08 -7.73 26.89
C LYS A 69 14.21 -8.72 27.68
N ALA A 70 12.88 -8.54 27.65
CA ALA A 70 11.94 -9.44 28.31
C ALA A 70 11.94 -10.85 27.70
N GLN A 71 11.95 -10.97 26.37
CA GLN A 71 12.05 -12.27 25.69
C GLN A 71 13.38 -12.97 26.00
N ALA A 72 14.49 -12.22 25.93
CA ALA A 72 15.80 -12.79 26.26
C ALA A 72 15.85 -13.25 27.73
N LYS A 73 15.34 -12.43 28.67
CA LYS A 73 15.27 -12.79 30.10
C LYS A 73 14.35 -14.00 30.35
N ALA A 74 13.24 -14.12 29.64
CA ALA A 74 12.34 -15.26 29.78
C ALA A 74 12.97 -16.58 29.28
N LEU A 75 13.94 -16.50 28.37
CA LEU A 75 14.67 -17.65 27.86
C LEU A 75 15.93 -17.98 28.68
N SER A 76 16.40 -17.07 29.53
CA SER A 76 17.57 -17.28 30.39
C SER A 76 17.16 -17.50 31.85
N GLU A 77 17.54 -18.61 32.46
CA GLU A 77 17.20 -18.87 33.87
C GLU A 77 18.02 -18.01 34.85
N ASP A 78 19.29 -17.66 34.53
CA ASP A 78 20.12 -16.73 35.31
C ASP A 78 21.27 -16.11 34.46
N GLY A 79 21.70 -14.86 34.78
CA GLY A 79 22.84 -14.16 34.16
C GLY A 79 22.51 -13.18 33.01
N PRO A 80 23.53 -12.58 32.33
CA PRO A 80 23.31 -11.75 31.14
C PRO A 80 22.60 -12.55 30.04
N PRO A 81 21.33 -12.27 29.69
CA PRO A 81 20.48 -13.24 29.03
C PRO A 81 21.05 -13.83 27.74
N MET A 82 21.61 -12.98 26.87
CA MET A 82 22.18 -13.44 25.60
C MET A 82 23.42 -14.33 25.75
N ASN A 83 24.22 -14.15 26.81
CA ASN A 83 25.38 -15.02 27.05
C ASN A 83 24.92 -16.44 27.40
N THR A 84 23.98 -16.55 28.34
CA THR A 84 23.39 -17.82 28.77
C THR A 84 22.70 -18.53 27.60
N ILE A 85 21.90 -17.81 26.80
CA ILE A 85 21.22 -18.38 25.64
C ILE A 85 22.20 -18.97 24.63
N LEU A 86 23.27 -18.24 24.28
CA LEU A 86 24.27 -18.72 23.33
C LEU A 86 25.11 -19.87 23.89
N GLN A 87 25.42 -19.84 25.20
CA GLN A 87 26.08 -20.95 25.88
C GLN A 87 25.25 -22.24 25.85
N CYS A 88 23.93 -22.13 26.01
CA CYS A 88 23.01 -23.26 25.94
C CYS A 88 22.63 -23.66 24.50
N SER A 89 23.07 -22.88 23.50
CA SER A 89 22.76 -23.11 22.08
C SER A 89 24.03 -23.19 21.22
N PRO A 90 24.99 -24.09 21.53
CA PRO A 90 26.26 -24.16 20.80
C PRO A 90 26.10 -24.54 19.31
N ASN A 91 24.96 -25.15 18.96
CA ASN A 91 24.65 -25.67 17.63
C ASN A 91 23.88 -24.68 16.73
N VAL A 92 23.88 -23.38 17.04
CA VAL A 92 23.29 -22.35 16.16
C VAL A 92 23.94 -22.45 14.77
N SER A 93 23.16 -22.78 13.74
CA SER A 93 23.61 -22.85 12.35
C SER A 93 23.55 -21.49 11.66
N ASP A 94 22.50 -20.72 11.94
CA ASP A 94 22.20 -19.47 11.25
C ASP A 94 22.04 -18.36 12.29
N LEU A 95 22.93 -17.38 12.24
CA LEU A 95 22.95 -16.25 13.16
C LEU A 95 22.53 -14.97 12.45
N PHE A 96 21.38 -14.42 12.84
CA PHE A 96 20.93 -13.09 12.43
C PHE A 96 21.26 -12.06 13.51
N LEU A 97 22.01 -11.02 13.15
CA LEU A 97 22.31 -9.90 14.06
C LEU A 97 21.87 -8.57 13.45
N SER A 98 21.03 -7.83 14.19
CA SER A 98 20.74 -6.44 13.85
C SER A 98 21.77 -5.51 14.47
N LEU A 99 22.38 -4.66 13.63
CA LEU A 99 23.28 -3.58 14.02
C LEU A 99 22.52 -2.28 14.35
N VAL A 100 21.18 -2.33 14.35
CA VAL A 100 20.31 -1.21 14.76
C VAL A 100 20.26 -1.14 16.29
N ILE A 101 21.42 -0.89 16.89
CA ILE A 101 21.65 -0.86 18.34
C ILE A 101 21.82 0.59 18.74
N TYR A 102 21.01 1.04 19.68
CA TYR A 102 21.05 2.40 20.17
C TYR A 102 21.94 2.54 21.40
N SER A 103 22.31 3.78 21.73
CA SER A 103 23.19 4.10 22.87
C SER A 103 22.68 3.63 24.24
N SER A 104 21.38 3.38 24.40
CA SER A 104 20.75 2.88 25.63
C SER A 104 20.69 1.35 25.71
N ASP A 105 21.04 0.66 24.64
CA ASP A 105 21.06 -0.79 24.59
C ASP A 105 22.35 -1.35 25.18
N ASN A 106 22.36 -2.63 25.53
CA ASN A 106 23.51 -3.31 26.12
C ASN A 106 23.85 -4.54 25.28
N THR A 107 25.07 -4.57 24.75
CA THR A 107 25.58 -5.66 23.91
C THR A 107 26.50 -6.63 24.66
N ASN A 108 26.80 -6.40 25.94
CA ASN A 108 27.80 -7.17 26.69
C ASN A 108 27.52 -8.68 26.71
N GLY A 109 26.27 -9.08 26.92
CA GLY A 109 25.90 -10.51 26.92
C GLY A 109 26.11 -11.15 25.55
N LEU A 110 25.75 -10.44 24.48
CA LEU A 110 25.97 -10.90 23.11
C LEU A 110 27.46 -11.01 22.79
N CYS A 111 28.24 -9.95 23.07
CA CYS A 111 29.69 -9.92 22.84
C CYS A 111 30.43 -11.08 23.52
N LYS A 112 30.01 -11.50 24.71
CA LYS A 112 30.60 -12.64 25.43
C LYS A 112 30.18 -13.99 24.83
N GLY A 113 28.92 -14.11 24.43
CA GLY A 113 28.36 -15.37 23.94
C GLY A 113 28.75 -15.72 22.49
N LEU A 114 29.15 -14.75 21.65
CA LEU A 114 29.53 -15.01 20.25
C LEU A 114 30.68 -16.01 20.10
N ASP A 115 31.60 -16.06 21.06
CA ASP A 115 32.72 -17.01 21.08
C ASP A 115 32.30 -18.44 21.46
N LEU A 116 31.05 -18.65 21.88
CA LEU A 116 30.52 -19.95 22.34
C LEU A 116 29.76 -20.71 21.25
N ILE A 117 29.56 -20.11 20.08
CA ILE A 117 28.84 -20.69 18.94
C ILE A 117 29.75 -20.77 17.71
N ASN A 118 29.31 -21.50 16.69
CA ASN A 118 30.05 -21.67 15.44
C ASN A 118 29.08 -21.81 14.24
N PRO A 119 28.45 -20.69 13.82
CA PRO A 119 27.42 -20.70 12.79
C PRO A 119 27.96 -21.00 11.39
N THR A 120 27.14 -21.63 10.56
CA THR A 120 27.39 -21.81 9.12
C THR A 120 27.01 -20.59 8.29
N ARG A 121 26.05 -19.78 8.77
CA ARG A 121 25.54 -18.58 8.11
C ARG A 121 25.51 -17.40 9.07
N LEU A 122 26.02 -16.26 8.62
CA LEU A 122 25.91 -14.98 9.31
C LEU A 122 25.06 -14.01 8.46
N ILE A 123 24.01 -13.47 9.05
CA ILE A 123 23.14 -12.46 8.46
C ILE A 123 23.25 -11.21 9.30
N LEU A 124 23.73 -10.12 8.69
CA LEU A 124 23.73 -8.82 9.36
C LEU A 124 22.65 -7.93 8.78
N HIS A 125 21.99 -7.17 9.64
CA HIS A 125 20.99 -6.17 9.27
C HIS A 125 21.41 -4.79 9.76
N GLU A 126 21.39 -3.80 8.86
CA GLU A 126 21.69 -2.40 9.14
C GLU A 126 20.72 -1.47 8.40
N LEU A 127 20.45 -0.28 8.97
CA LEU A 127 19.67 0.76 8.31
C LEU A 127 20.47 1.38 7.16
N GLU A 128 19.98 1.22 5.94
CA GLU A 128 20.71 1.67 4.74
C GLU A 128 21.00 3.18 4.71
N ARG A 129 20.10 4.00 5.28
CA ARG A 129 20.18 5.46 5.14
C ARG A 129 21.01 6.13 6.22
N LYS A 130 21.08 5.53 7.41
CA LYS A 130 21.76 6.13 8.56
C LYS A 130 22.19 5.06 9.54
N PRO A 131 23.36 4.44 9.30
CA PRO A 131 23.98 3.54 10.26
C PRO A 131 24.08 4.24 11.62
N LEU A 132 23.73 3.53 12.69
CA LEU A 132 23.88 4.06 14.04
C LEU A 132 25.34 3.91 14.45
N ASP A 133 26.04 5.02 14.64
CA ASP A 133 27.40 5.01 15.16
C ASP A 133 27.38 5.31 16.66
N ASN A 134 27.72 4.32 17.46
CA ASN A 134 27.85 4.45 18.90
C ASN A 134 28.74 3.34 19.48
N LYS A 135 29.22 3.55 20.71
CA LYS A 135 30.13 2.64 21.42
C LYS A 135 29.63 1.19 21.48
N MET A 136 28.33 0.95 21.64
CA MET A 136 27.78 -0.41 21.77
C MET A 136 27.86 -1.18 20.46
N VAL A 137 27.61 -0.49 19.35
CA VAL A 137 27.77 -1.02 17.99
C VAL A 137 29.24 -1.35 17.71
N SER A 138 30.15 -0.41 17.98
CA SER A 138 31.59 -0.65 17.78
C SER A 138 32.09 -1.82 18.62
N GLN A 139 31.65 -1.92 19.88
CA GLN A 139 31.98 -3.03 20.77
C GLN A 139 31.47 -4.38 20.23
N LEU A 140 30.24 -4.42 19.71
CA LEU A 140 29.69 -5.63 19.09
C LEU A 140 30.47 -6.03 17.83
N LEU A 141 30.73 -5.08 16.92
CA LEU A 141 31.48 -5.37 15.70
C LEU A 141 32.90 -5.88 15.99
N ASN A 142 33.58 -5.30 16.98
CA ASN A 142 34.90 -5.77 17.40
C ASN A 142 34.86 -7.17 18.01
N SER A 143 33.81 -7.49 18.77
CA SER A 143 33.63 -8.83 19.34
C SER A 143 33.32 -9.84 18.24
N LEU A 144 32.41 -9.50 17.33
CA LEU A 144 32.06 -10.29 16.15
C LEU A 144 33.28 -10.57 15.27
N SER A 145 34.12 -9.57 15.00
CA SER A 145 35.37 -9.70 14.23
C SER A 145 36.31 -10.74 14.85
N LYS A 146 36.44 -10.76 16.19
CA LYS A 146 37.24 -11.75 16.91
C LYS A 146 36.63 -13.15 16.85
N SER A 147 35.31 -13.27 16.99
CA SER A 147 34.61 -14.56 16.95
C SER A 147 34.63 -15.18 15.55
N ILE A 148 34.50 -14.39 14.48
CA ILE A 148 34.55 -14.87 13.08
C ILE A 148 35.82 -15.68 12.80
N ILE A 149 36.97 -15.28 13.36
CA ILE A 149 38.24 -16.00 13.18
C ILE A 149 38.15 -17.43 13.73
N LYS A 150 37.34 -17.66 14.77
CA LYS A 150 37.13 -18.97 15.40
C LYS A 150 36.03 -19.80 14.75
N TRP A 151 35.15 -19.19 13.95
CA TRP A 151 33.98 -19.84 13.37
C TRP A 151 34.32 -20.65 12.13
N ASP A 152 34.79 -21.87 12.33
CA ASP A 152 35.29 -22.69 11.23
C ASP A 152 34.24 -23.23 10.25
N ARG A 153 32.97 -23.11 10.61
CA ARG A 153 31.83 -23.54 9.78
C ARG A 153 31.27 -22.42 8.91
N LEU A 154 31.66 -21.17 9.14
CA LEU A 154 31.03 -20.01 8.49
C LEU A 154 31.36 -19.96 6.99
N CYS A 155 30.35 -20.25 6.16
CA CYS A 155 30.50 -20.32 4.71
C CYS A 155 29.45 -19.49 3.94
N VAL A 156 28.46 -18.94 4.62
CA VAL A 156 27.43 -18.06 4.02
C VAL A 156 27.43 -16.72 4.75
N PHE A 157 27.49 -15.62 4.00
CA PHE A 157 27.45 -14.27 4.55
C PHE A 157 26.42 -13.40 3.82
N ASP A 158 25.45 -12.90 4.57
CA ASP A 158 24.51 -11.85 4.13
C ASP A 158 25.08 -10.49 4.57
N CYS A 159 25.71 -9.80 3.63
CA CYS A 159 26.32 -8.50 3.83
C CYS A 159 25.25 -7.39 3.76
N PRO A 160 25.16 -6.48 4.74
CA PRO A 160 24.20 -5.38 4.72
C PRO A 160 24.77 -4.12 4.06
N PHE A 161 26.07 -4.10 3.76
CA PHE A 161 26.76 -2.89 3.31
C PHE A 161 26.66 -2.77 1.79
N PRO A 162 26.14 -1.65 1.25
CA PRO A 162 26.17 -1.40 -0.19
C PRO A 162 27.55 -0.94 -0.67
N GLU A 163 28.40 -0.44 0.23
CA GLU A 163 29.71 0.15 -0.09
C GLU A 163 30.75 -0.15 1.01
N PRO A 164 32.07 -0.05 0.74
CA PRO A 164 33.09 -0.28 1.75
C PRO A 164 33.08 0.88 2.76
N THR A 165 32.78 0.55 4.01
CA THR A 165 32.83 1.48 5.15
C THR A 165 33.78 0.95 6.21
N VAL A 166 34.24 1.79 7.13
CA VAL A 166 35.06 1.35 8.29
C VAL A 166 34.37 0.21 9.06
N ARG A 167 33.03 0.25 9.15
CA ARG A 167 32.25 -0.79 9.83
C ARG A 167 32.16 -2.08 9.01
N ALA A 168 32.03 -1.97 7.69
CA ALA A 168 32.11 -3.12 6.80
C ALA A 168 33.48 -3.80 6.95
N GLU A 169 34.57 -3.03 6.95
CA GLU A 169 35.93 -3.57 7.05
C GLU A 169 36.18 -4.39 8.31
N ILE A 170 35.66 -3.96 9.47
CA ILE A 170 35.81 -4.69 10.75
C ILE A 170 35.30 -6.15 10.63
N VAL A 171 34.23 -6.37 9.88
CA VAL A 171 33.59 -7.70 9.72
C VAL A 171 34.10 -8.42 8.47
N VAL A 172 34.24 -7.71 7.37
CA VAL A 172 34.59 -8.27 6.07
C VAL A 172 36.06 -8.71 6.02
N SER A 173 36.97 -7.95 6.62
CA SER A 173 38.40 -8.29 6.64
C SER A 173 38.70 -9.68 7.21
N PRO A 174 38.21 -10.09 8.40
CA PRO A 174 38.45 -11.43 8.92
C PRO A 174 37.80 -12.53 8.05
N LEU A 175 36.61 -12.29 7.49
CA LEU A 175 35.95 -13.23 6.58
C LEU A 175 36.74 -13.46 5.28
N ALA A 176 37.26 -12.38 4.69
CA ALA A 176 38.03 -12.44 3.46
C ALA A 176 39.39 -13.13 3.66
N LYS A 177 40.04 -12.89 4.80
CA LYS A 177 41.33 -13.52 5.16
C LYS A 177 41.21 -15.04 5.27
N ASP A 178 40.07 -15.50 5.77
CA ASP A 178 39.80 -16.90 6.06
C ASP A 178 39.45 -17.74 4.81
N LYS A 179 39.00 -17.10 3.72
CA LYS A 179 38.80 -17.71 2.40
C LYS A 179 37.84 -18.92 2.37
N ARG A 180 36.84 -18.98 3.27
CA ARG A 180 35.87 -20.09 3.34
C ARG A 180 34.48 -19.80 2.75
N LEU A 181 34.21 -18.54 2.37
CA LEU A 181 32.87 -18.17 1.90
C LEU A 181 32.51 -18.82 0.56
N HIS A 182 31.32 -19.41 0.51
CA HIS A 182 30.72 -20.04 -0.66
C HIS A 182 29.53 -19.25 -1.20
N THR A 183 28.75 -18.63 -0.32
CA THR A 183 27.61 -17.79 -0.71
C THR A 183 27.73 -16.43 -0.07
N LEU A 184 27.63 -15.41 -0.91
CA LEU A 184 27.58 -14.01 -0.50
C LEU A 184 26.23 -13.43 -0.92
N THR A 185 25.52 -12.77 -0.02
CA THR A 185 24.31 -12.03 -0.37
C THR A 185 24.55 -10.54 -0.18
N LEU A 186 24.12 -9.73 -1.14
CA LEU A 186 24.26 -8.27 -1.15
C LEU A 186 22.87 -7.60 -1.22
N PRO A 187 22.71 -6.41 -0.63
CA PRO A 187 21.42 -5.71 -0.63
C PRO A 187 21.09 -5.20 -2.04
N SER A 188 22.09 -4.68 -2.77
CA SER A 188 21.96 -4.16 -4.13
C SER A 188 23.16 -4.55 -4.99
N ILE A 189 23.01 -4.38 -6.31
CA ILE A 189 24.09 -4.63 -7.28
C ILE A 189 25.24 -3.62 -7.15
N GLU A 190 25.00 -2.46 -6.54
CA GLU A 190 26.02 -1.42 -6.34
C GLU A 190 27.19 -1.91 -5.47
N GLY A 191 26.91 -2.83 -4.54
CA GLY A 191 27.94 -3.43 -3.69
C GLY A 191 28.75 -4.55 -4.33
N LEU A 192 28.37 -5.00 -5.52
CA LEU A 192 29.02 -6.12 -6.18
C LEU A 192 30.52 -5.88 -6.48
N PRO A 193 30.95 -4.72 -7.02
CA PRO A 193 32.34 -4.53 -7.42
C PRO A 193 33.32 -4.63 -6.25
N TRP A 194 33.02 -3.97 -5.13
CA TRP A 194 33.91 -3.99 -3.96
C TRP A 194 33.84 -5.35 -3.26
N ALA A 195 32.65 -5.91 -3.04
CA ALA A 195 32.51 -7.16 -2.31
C ALA A 195 33.18 -8.32 -3.06
N TYR A 196 33.05 -8.37 -4.38
CA TYR A 196 33.76 -9.36 -5.19
C TYR A 196 35.27 -9.18 -5.13
N SER A 197 35.77 -7.95 -5.19
CA SER A 197 37.20 -7.67 -5.04
C SER A 197 37.72 -8.19 -3.70
N THR A 198 37.00 -7.91 -2.61
CA THR A 198 37.38 -8.33 -1.26
C THR A 198 37.32 -9.83 -1.07
N PHE A 199 36.32 -10.52 -1.64
CA PHE A 199 36.14 -11.97 -1.49
C PHE A 199 36.67 -12.80 -2.67
N LYS A 200 37.46 -12.22 -3.58
CA LYS A 200 37.98 -12.91 -4.78
C LYS A 200 38.77 -14.18 -4.46
N GLY A 201 39.39 -14.25 -3.27
CA GLY A 201 40.13 -15.43 -2.81
C GLY A 201 39.29 -16.53 -2.18
N CYS A 202 37.97 -16.33 -2.04
CA CYS A 202 37.05 -17.32 -1.47
C CYS A 202 36.48 -18.23 -2.57
N PRO A 203 36.12 -19.49 -2.26
CA PRO A 203 35.49 -20.43 -3.18
C PRO A 203 34.00 -20.12 -3.41
N LEU A 204 33.71 -18.89 -3.88
CA LEU A 204 32.34 -18.41 -4.11
C LEU A 204 31.65 -19.27 -5.18
N LYS A 205 30.50 -19.86 -4.80
CA LYS A 205 29.59 -20.61 -5.66
C LYS A 205 28.40 -19.76 -6.10
N SER A 206 28.02 -18.76 -5.30
CA SER A 206 26.97 -17.82 -5.70
C SER A 206 27.07 -16.47 -4.99
N ILE A 207 26.69 -15.42 -5.70
CA ILE A 207 26.49 -14.07 -5.19
C ILE A 207 25.01 -13.71 -5.40
N ARG A 208 24.24 -13.64 -4.32
CA ARG A 208 22.81 -13.31 -4.35
C ARG A 208 22.63 -11.80 -4.24
N ILE A 209 21.80 -11.21 -5.11
CA ILE A 209 21.41 -9.79 -5.02
C ILE A 209 19.94 -9.73 -4.60
N LYS A 210 19.67 -9.19 -3.41
CA LYS A 210 18.30 -9.10 -2.86
C LYS A 210 17.44 -8.10 -3.64
N ARG A 211 18.01 -6.96 -4.03
CA ARG A 211 17.29 -5.94 -4.80
C ARG A 211 17.39 -6.19 -6.29
N PRO A 212 16.28 -6.00 -7.01
CA PRO A 212 16.27 -6.09 -8.46
C PRO A 212 17.07 -4.95 -9.08
N VAL A 213 17.69 -5.27 -10.21
CA VAL A 213 18.46 -4.31 -11.00
C VAL A 213 17.49 -3.33 -11.64
N GLU A 214 17.45 -2.12 -11.11
CA GLU A 214 16.75 -1.01 -11.76
C GLU A 214 17.37 -0.75 -13.15
N ARG A 215 16.59 -0.25 -14.12
CA ARG A 215 17.08 -0.01 -15.50
C ARG A 215 18.38 0.79 -15.54
N ARG A 216 18.53 1.78 -14.65
CA ARG A 216 19.75 2.60 -14.54
C ARG A 216 21.00 1.81 -14.13
N HIS A 217 20.83 0.63 -13.52
CA HIS A 217 21.90 -0.24 -13.07
C HIS A 217 22.19 -1.39 -14.04
N GLN A 218 21.48 -1.49 -15.18
CA GLN A 218 21.77 -2.52 -16.18
C GLN A 218 23.20 -2.41 -16.74
N GLY A 219 23.74 -1.19 -16.83
CA GLY A 219 25.15 -0.97 -17.20
C GLY A 219 26.17 -1.30 -16.12
N LEU A 220 25.74 -1.57 -14.87
CA LEU A 220 26.62 -2.03 -13.79
C LEU A 220 26.79 -3.55 -13.78
N ILE A 221 25.91 -4.30 -14.48
CA ILE A 221 26.11 -5.73 -14.73
C ILE A 221 27.24 -5.85 -15.76
N PRO A 222 28.43 -6.36 -15.41
CA PRO A 222 29.62 -5.98 -16.15
C PRO A 222 29.86 -6.86 -17.38
N GLU A 223 29.84 -6.24 -18.55
CA GLU A 223 30.69 -6.65 -19.69
C GLU A 223 32.18 -6.74 -19.28
N LYS A 224 32.59 -6.06 -18.20
CA LYS A 224 33.96 -5.99 -17.69
C LYS A 224 34.43 -7.19 -16.87
N ASN A 225 33.56 -8.11 -16.45
CA ASN A 225 33.98 -9.24 -15.62
C ASN A 225 33.10 -10.49 -15.87
N PRO A 226 33.28 -11.18 -17.02
CA PRO A 226 32.44 -12.31 -17.41
C PRO A 226 32.46 -13.47 -16.40
N ALA A 227 33.51 -13.57 -15.57
CA ALA A 227 33.61 -14.56 -14.49
C ALA A 227 32.54 -14.40 -13.40
N LEU A 228 31.92 -13.22 -13.26
CA LEU A 228 30.85 -12.98 -12.29
C LEU A 228 29.50 -13.55 -12.72
N MET A 229 29.25 -13.63 -14.03
CA MET A 229 27.93 -13.99 -14.55
C MET A 229 27.42 -15.36 -14.07
N PRO A 230 28.26 -16.42 -14.00
CA PRO A 230 27.82 -17.72 -13.46
C PRO A 230 27.53 -17.70 -11.95
N LEU A 231 28.11 -16.74 -11.21
CA LEU A 231 27.94 -16.62 -9.76
C LEU A 231 26.68 -15.85 -9.40
N LEU A 232 26.28 -14.88 -10.23
CA LEU A 232 25.20 -13.95 -9.93
C LEU A 232 23.83 -14.65 -9.93
N LYS A 233 23.13 -14.53 -8.81
CA LYS A 233 21.73 -14.93 -8.65
C LYS A 233 20.96 -13.69 -8.21
N PHE A 234 19.95 -13.32 -8.98
CA PHE A 234 19.01 -12.29 -8.55
C PHE A 234 17.89 -12.97 -7.81
N ASP A 235 17.62 -12.54 -6.58
CA ASP A 235 16.38 -12.94 -5.94
C ASP A 235 15.26 -12.44 -6.84
N ARG A 236 14.51 -13.37 -7.44
CA ARG A 236 13.34 -13.00 -8.23
C ARG A 236 12.49 -12.18 -7.29
N TRP A 237 12.19 -10.93 -7.66
CA TRP A 237 11.15 -10.19 -6.97
C TRP A 237 9.92 -11.09 -7.04
N ALA A 238 9.57 -11.71 -5.92
CA ALA A 238 8.17 -11.82 -5.62
C ALA A 238 7.73 -10.36 -5.50
N LEU A 239 7.43 -9.71 -6.65
CA LEU A 239 6.29 -8.80 -6.71
C LEU A 239 5.29 -9.45 -5.77
N PRO A 240 4.89 -8.81 -4.65
CA PRO A 240 4.13 -9.48 -3.61
C PRO A 240 3.11 -10.30 -4.35
N LYS A 241 3.36 -11.62 -4.42
CA LYS A 241 2.43 -12.48 -5.13
C LYS A 241 1.22 -12.24 -4.28
N VAL A 242 0.19 -11.61 -4.83
CA VAL A 242 -1.16 -11.77 -4.28
C VAL A 242 -1.22 -13.26 -4.07
N GLN A 243 -1.15 -13.69 -2.80
CA GLN A 243 -0.55 -14.93 -2.35
C GLN A 243 -1.02 -16.09 -3.22
N GLU A 244 -0.35 -16.30 -4.36
CA GLU A 244 -0.66 -17.35 -5.31
C GLU A 244 0.07 -18.54 -4.73
N SER A 245 -0.51 -19.04 -3.64
CA SER A 245 -0.34 -20.38 -3.12
C SER A 245 -0.92 -21.40 -4.12
N ALA A 246 -0.80 -21.15 -5.42
CA ALA A 246 -0.86 -22.21 -6.40
C ALA A 246 0.47 -22.96 -6.24
N VAL A 247 0.43 -23.93 -5.34
CA VAL A 247 1.34 -25.07 -5.35
C VAL A 247 1.49 -25.46 -6.82
N ASN A 248 2.72 -25.49 -7.34
CA ASN A 248 3.03 -26.15 -8.60
C ASN A 248 2.77 -27.64 -8.38
N VAL A 249 1.50 -28.03 -8.30
CA VAL A 249 1.08 -29.40 -8.45
C VAL A 249 1.34 -29.69 -9.92
N PRO A 250 2.28 -30.59 -10.28
CA PRO A 250 2.39 -31.03 -11.66
C PRO A 250 0.99 -31.46 -12.10
N LEU A 251 0.41 -30.74 -13.06
CA LEU A 251 -0.89 -31.07 -13.63
C LEU A 251 -0.77 -32.48 -14.19
N THR A 252 -1.29 -33.48 -13.47
CA THR A 252 -1.41 -34.83 -13.99
C THR A 252 -2.24 -34.74 -15.27
N PRO A 253 -1.72 -35.19 -16.43
CA PRO A 253 -2.49 -35.18 -17.66
C PRO A 253 -3.82 -35.91 -17.43
N SER A 254 -4.90 -35.37 -18.01
CA SER A 254 -6.22 -36.00 -17.93
C SER A 254 -6.09 -37.48 -18.31
N LEU A 255 -6.56 -38.39 -17.44
CA LEU A 255 -6.56 -39.84 -17.69
C LEU A 255 -7.38 -40.22 -18.93
N ASN A 256 -8.20 -39.31 -19.45
CA ASN A 256 -8.95 -39.49 -20.68
C ASN A 256 -8.73 -38.27 -21.62
N PRO A 257 -8.04 -38.44 -22.76
CA PRO A 257 -7.80 -37.37 -23.74
C PRO A 257 -9.08 -36.95 -24.49
N SER A 258 -10.14 -37.75 -24.44
CA SER A 258 -11.45 -37.46 -25.03
C SER A 258 -12.45 -36.89 -24.02
N PHE A 259 -12.03 -36.61 -22.78
CA PHE A 259 -12.91 -35.98 -21.80
C PHE A 259 -13.28 -34.57 -22.26
N ILE A 260 -14.56 -34.38 -22.59
CA ILE A 260 -15.16 -33.07 -22.85
C ILE A 260 -15.90 -32.69 -21.57
N PRO A 261 -15.42 -31.70 -20.80
CA PRO A 261 -16.12 -31.24 -19.61
C PRO A 261 -17.57 -30.88 -19.97
N MET A 262 -18.52 -31.43 -19.22
CA MET A 262 -19.96 -31.14 -19.35
C MET A 262 -20.59 -31.55 -20.69
N ALA A 263 -20.10 -32.59 -21.37
CA ALA A 263 -20.65 -33.08 -22.65
C ALA A 263 -22.17 -33.38 -22.62
N GLY A 264 -22.72 -33.77 -21.46
CA GLY A 264 -24.15 -34.06 -21.29
C GLY A 264 -25.00 -32.89 -20.78
N ALA A 265 -24.41 -31.73 -20.49
CA ALA A 265 -25.15 -30.59 -19.94
C ALA A 265 -25.91 -29.82 -21.03
N PRO A 266 -27.10 -29.25 -20.73
CA PRO A 266 -27.77 -28.32 -21.64
C PRO A 266 -26.86 -27.15 -22.00
N LYS A 267 -26.89 -26.71 -23.27
CA LYS A 267 -26.00 -25.65 -23.78
C LYS A 267 -26.04 -24.36 -22.96
N ALA A 268 -27.21 -23.99 -22.42
CA ALA A 268 -27.34 -22.80 -21.58
C ALA A 268 -26.53 -22.92 -20.28
N VAL A 269 -26.62 -24.06 -19.60
CA VAL A 269 -25.87 -24.35 -18.37
C VAL A 269 -24.37 -24.44 -18.67
N TYR A 270 -24.00 -25.10 -19.76
CA TYR A 270 -22.62 -25.15 -20.25
C TYR A 270 -22.05 -23.73 -20.48
N ASP A 271 -22.80 -22.89 -21.19
CA ASP A 271 -22.40 -21.52 -21.52
C ASP A 271 -22.28 -20.64 -20.25
N GLU A 272 -23.20 -20.78 -19.29
CA GLU A 272 -23.19 -20.03 -18.04
C GLU A 272 -21.98 -20.40 -17.16
N ILE A 273 -21.70 -21.69 -17.00
CA ILE A 273 -20.54 -22.17 -16.23
C ILE A 273 -19.24 -21.67 -16.86
N TRP A 274 -19.08 -21.82 -18.18
CA TRP A 274 -17.86 -21.35 -18.86
C TRP A 274 -17.73 -19.83 -18.85
N ALA A 275 -18.83 -19.08 -18.96
CA ALA A 275 -18.82 -17.64 -18.82
C ALA A 275 -18.31 -17.22 -17.42
N HIS A 276 -18.73 -17.92 -16.36
CA HIS A 276 -18.27 -17.66 -14.99
C HIS A 276 -16.78 -18.01 -14.79
N VAL A 277 -16.32 -19.14 -15.35
CA VAL A 277 -14.89 -19.50 -15.35
C VAL A 277 -14.07 -18.44 -16.08
N LEU A 278 -14.53 -18.00 -17.26
CA LEU A 278 -13.86 -16.98 -18.05
C LEU A 278 -13.88 -15.61 -17.36
N TYR A 279 -14.95 -15.25 -16.64
CA TYR A 279 -14.99 -14.06 -15.81
C TYR A 279 -13.81 -14.04 -14.83
N PHE A 280 -13.65 -15.09 -14.01
CA PHE A 280 -12.51 -15.15 -13.09
C PHE A 280 -11.17 -15.17 -13.81
N ALA A 281 -11.05 -15.91 -14.91
CA ALA A 281 -9.80 -16.00 -15.67
C ALA A 281 -9.40 -14.70 -16.37
N THR A 282 -10.36 -13.83 -16.71
CA THR A 282 -10.14 -12.55 -17.43
C THR A 282 -10.06 -11.33 -16.51
N THR A 283 -10.54 -11.43 -15.26
CA THR A 283 -10.35 -10.37 -14.24
C THR A 283 -8.88 -10.10 -13.89
N VAL A 284 -8.00 -11.08 -14.14
CA VAL A 284 -6.54 -10.89 -14.07
C VAL A 284 -6.07 -10.24 -15.38
N PRO A 285 -5.26 -9.16 -15.33
CA PRO A 285 -4.96 -8.37 -16.53
C PRO A 285 -4.42 -9.19 -17.72
N ARG A 286 -5.16 -9.09 -18.83
CA ARG A 286 -4.75 -9.36 -20.23
C ARG A 286 -4.39 -10.82 -20.58
N ARG A 287 -5.37 -11.72 -20.56
CA ARG A 287 -5.24 -13.08 -21.12
C ARG A 287 -5.95 -13.24 -22.47
N LEU A 288 -5.62 -12.41 -23.47
CA LEU A 288 -6.09 -12.59 -24.86
C LEU A 288 -5.91 -14.03 -25.37
N PRO A 289 -4.80 -14.75 -25.07
CA PRO A 289 -4.65 -16.14 -25.51
C PRO A 289 -5.79 -17.08 -25.10
N LEU A 290 -6.45 -16.84 -23.96
CA LEU A 290 -7.59 -17.67 -23.52
C LEU A 290 -8.77 -17.56 -24.49
N LEU A 291 -9.05 -16.36 -25.02
CA LEU A 291 -10.15 -16.17 -25.97
C LEU A 291 -9.87 -16.83 -27.31
N LEU A 292 -8.60 -17.04 -27.64
CA LEU A 292 -8.16 -17.62 -28.90
C LEU A 292 -8.15 -19.17 -28.88
N VAL A 293 -8.43 -19.79 -27.73
CA VAL A 293 -8.45 -21.26 -27.59
C VAL A 293 -9.57 -21.89 -28.41
N SER A 294 -10.77 -21.30 -28.41
CA SER A 294 -11.93 -21.82 -29.16
C SER A 294 -12.96 -20.73 -29.47
N LYS A 295 -13.85 -20.98 -30.44
CA LYS A 295 -14.99 -20.08 -30.75
C LYS A 295 -15.91 -19.87 -29.55
N THR A 296 -16.08 -20.89 -28.71
CA THR A 296 -16.87 -20.82 -27.47
C THR A 296 -16.21 -19.87 -26.47
N PHE A 297 -14.90 -20.01 -26.24
CA PHE A 297 -14.15 -19.15 -25.34
C PHE A 297 -14.14 -17.71 -25.84
N HIS A 298 -13.98 -17.52 -27.15
CA HIS A 298 -14.13 -16.20 -27.77
C HIS A 298 -15.51 -15.62 -27.46
N ARG A 299 -16.61 -16.30 -27.84
CA ARG A 299 -17.98 -15.79 -27.64
C ARG A 299 -18.32 -15.51 -26.18
N LEU A 300 -17.98 -16.42 -25.26
CA LEU A 300 -18.33 -16.30 -23.84
C LEU A 300 -17.39 -15.37 -23.08
N GLY A 301 -16.13 -15.26 -23.49
CA GLY A 301 -15.12 -14.45 -22.83
C GLY A 301 -15.05 -13.00 -23.34
N LEU A 302 -15.51 -12.72 -24.57
CA LEU A 302 -15.48 -11.39 -25.17
C LEU A 302 -16.14 -10.31 -24.29
N PRO A 303 -17.32 -10.55 -23.68
CA PRO A 303 -17.97 -9.56 -22.83
C PRO A 303 -17.12 -9.16 -21.62
N TYR A 304 -16.41 -10.11 -21.04
CA TYR A 304 -15.57 -9.89 -19.85
C TYR A 304 -14.23 -9.26 -20.23
N TYR A 305 -13.67 -9.60 -21.39
CA TYR A 305 -12.43 -9.01 -21.88
C TYR A 305 -12.56 -7.52 -22.19
N TYR A 306 -13.69 -7.12 -22.77
CA TYR A 306 -13.99 -5.72 -23.06
C TYR A 306 -14.73 -4.99 -21.92
N ALA A 307 -15.06 -5.68 -20.82
CA ALA A 307 -15.74 -5.05 -19.69
C ALA A 307 -14.92 -3.89 -19.12
N ASP A 308 -13.59 -4.03 -19.03
CA ASP A 308 -12.68 -3.04 -18.43
C ASP A 308 -11.59 -2.61 -19.42
N VAL A 309 -11.87 -1.56 -20.20
CA VAL A 309 -10.94 -1.04 -21.21
C VAL A 309 -10.02 0.01 -20.61
N LYS A 310 -8.70 -0.24 -20.66
CA LYS A 310 -7.67 0.70 -20.18
C LYS A 310 -6.85 1.26 -21.33
N MET A 311 -6.87 2.58 -21.50
CA MET A 311 -6.16 3.30 -22.56
C MET A 311 -5.04 4.16 -21.98
N SER A 312 -3.80 3.72 -22.15
CA SER A 312 -2.61 4.41 -21.59
C SER A 312 -1.85 5.31 -22.56
N GLN A 313 -2.29 5.36 -23.82
CA GLN A 313 -1.63 6.09 -24.91
C GLN A 313 -2.72 6.57 -25.86
N LEU A 314 -2.50 7.70 -26.55
CA LEU A 314 -3.44 8.25 -27.53
C LEU A 314 -3.76 7.25 -28.65
N ALA A 315 -2.75 6.52 -29.13
CA ALA A 315 -2.92 5.46 -30.12
C ALA A 315 -3.89 4.34 -29.70
N HIS A 316 -4.08 4.10 -28.39
CA HIS A 316 -5.07 3.13 -27.92
C HIS A 316 -6.51 3.62 -28.16
N ILE A 317 -6.75 4.93 -28.09
CA ILE A 317 -8.07 5.54 -28.32
C ILE A 317 -8.45 5.34 -29.78
N SER A 318 -7.58 5.73 -30.72
CA SER A 318 -7.86 5.56 -32.14
C SER A 318 -8.04 4.09 -32.52
N LYS A 319 -7.17 3.20 -32.04
CA LYS A 319 -7.30 1.75 -32.29
C LYS A 319 -8.61 1.18 -31.74
N PHE A 320 -9.00 1.58 -30.53
CA PHE A 320 -10.23 1.09 -29.92
C PHE A 320 -11.48 1.65 -30.62
N ALA A 321 -11.46 2.92 -31.02
CA ALA A 321 -12.50 3.51 -31.85
C ALA A 321 -12.65 2.74 -33.18
N SER A 322 -11.54 2.40 -33.84
CA SER A 322 -11.58 1.56 -35.04
C SER A 322 -12.20 0.18 -34.75
N ILE A 323 -11.80 -0.49 -33.66
CA ILE A 323 -12.38 -1.80 -33.27
C ILE A 323 -13.89 -1.70 -33.09
N LEU A 324 -14.39 -0.65 -32.43
CA LEU A 324 -15.82 -0.42 -32.25
C LEU A 324 -16.53 -0.12 -33.57
N SER A 325 -15.95 0.70 -34.44
CA SER A 325 -16.49 0.95 -35.78
C SER A 325 -16.59 -0.32 -36.63
N TYR A 326 -15.61 -1.23 -36.53
CA TYR A 326 -15.66 -2.52 -37.23
C TYR A 326 -16.58 -3.54 -36.54
N ASN A 327 -16.74 -3.46 -35.21
CA ASN A 327 -17.53 -4.40 -34.42
C ASN A 327 -18.39 -3.67 -33.36
N PRO A 328 -19.49 -3.03 -33.76
CA PRO A 328 -20.31 -2.23 -32.84
C PRO A 328 -20.92 -3.04 -31.69
N SER A 329 -21.06 -4.36 -31.86
CA SER A 329 -21.54 -5.29 -30.82
C SER A 329 -20.64 -5.35 -29.58
N ILE A 330 -19.38 -4.92 -29.68
CA ILE A 330 -18.45 -4.81 -28.55
C ILE A 330 -18.85 -3.67 -27.61
N GLY A 331 -19.40 -2.57 -28.15
CA GLY A 331 -19.72 -1.36 -27.40
C GLY A 331 -20.58 -1.62 -26.14
N PRO A 332 -21.70 -2.36 -26.24
CA PRO A 332 -22.53 -2.74 -25.09
C PRO A 332 -21.84 -3.60 -24.02
N HIS A 333 -20.68 -4.21 -24.32
CA HIS A 333 -19.90 -4.98 -23.35
C HIS A 333 -18.98 -4.10 -22.51
N VAL A 334 -18.66 -2.89 -22.95
CA VAL A 334 -17.78 -1.97 -22.21
C VAL A 334 -18.51 -1.43 -20.98
N ARG A 335 -17.98 -1.77 -19.80
CA ARG A 335 -18.53 -1.35 -18.49
C ARG A 335 -17.68 -0.28 -17.82
N SER A 336 -16.37 -0.31 -18.01
CA SER A 336 -15.42 0.63 -17.44
C SER A 336 -14.44 1.12 -18.50
N LEU A 337 -14.24 2.43 -18.55
CA LEU A 337 -13.28 3.10 -19.41
C LEU A 337 -12.26 3.84 -18.56
N ALA A 338 -11.00 3.39 -18.57
CA ALA A 338 -9.91 4.03 -17.83
C ALA A 338 -8.92 4.73 -18.78
N LEU A 339 -8.78 6.05 -18.64
CA LEU A 339 -7.90 6.89 -19.45
C LEU A 339 -6.64 7.26 -18.64
N LYS A 340 -5.46 6.82 -19.09
CA LYS A 340 -4.15 7.00 -18.40
C LYS A 340 -3.14 7.87 -19.17
N TYR A 341 -3.52 8.43 -20.32
CA TYR A 341 -2.57 9.18 -21.15
C TYR A 341 -2.31 10.57 -20.57
N GLN A 342 -1.10 11.08 -20.81
CA GLN A 342 -0.75 12.46 -20.52
C GLN A 342 -1.02 13.32 -21.76
N ASP A 343 -1.85 14.34 -21.60
CA ASP A 343 -2.06 15.39 -22.60
C ASP A 343 -0.78 16.23 -22.67
N ARG A 344 0.05 16.03 -23.71
CA ARG A 344 1.37 16.68 -23.86
C ARG A 344 1.48 17.57 -25.10
N SER A 345 0.50 17.60 -26.00
CA SER A 345 0.58 18.41 -27.23
C SER A 345 -0.80 18.82 -27.75
N ASP A 346 -0.94 20.08 -28.14
CA ASP A 346 -2.16 20.61 -28.76
C ASP A 346 -2.39 20.08 -30.18
N PHE A 347 -1.34 19.60 -30.86
CA PHE A 347 -1.36 19.25 -32.29
C PHE A 347 -2.12 17.96 -32.65
N GLU A 348 -2.49 17.09 -31.71
CA GLU A 348 -3.21 15.83 -32.01
C GLU A 348 -4.69 15.80 -31.52
N LYS A 349 -5.20 16.92 -30.99
CA LYS A 349 -6.48 16.93 -30.27
C LYS A 349 -7.69 16.56 -31.14
N SER A 350 -7.76 17.01 -32.38
CA SER A 350 -8.95 16.79 -33.24
C SER A 350 -9.22 15.31 -33.56
N ASN A 351 -8.18 14.55 -33.91
CA ASN A 351 -8.31 13.11 -34.21
C ASN A 351 -8.67 12.29 -32.96
N VAL A 352 -8.12 12.67 -31.82
CA VAL A 352 -8.41 12.03 -30.53
C VAL A 352 -9.85 12.31 -30.11
N ASP A 353 -10.32 13.55 -30.27
CA ASP A 353 -11.69 13.92 -29.93
C ASP A 353 -12.72 13.16 -30.78
N TYR A 354 -12.51 13.03 -32.09
CA TYR A 354 -13.39 12.22 -32.95
C TYR A 354 -13.39 10.73 -32.57
N SER A 355 -12.22 10.17 -32.28
CA SER A 355 -12.08 8.78 -31.83
C SER A 355 -12.80 8.56 -30.50
N MET A 356 -12.67 9.52 -29.57
CA MET A 356 -13.34 9.47 -28.27
C MET A 356 -14.85 9.61 -28.41
N LEU A 357 -15.35 10.49 -29.29
CA LEU A 357 -16.78 10.61 -29.60
C LEU A 357 -17.35 9.29 -30.12
N THR A 358 -16.61 8.61 -30.99
CA THR A 358 -16.97 7.29 -31.53
C THR A 358 -17.06 6.26 -30.41
N ILE A 359 -16.09 6.23 -29.49
CA ILE A 359 -16.11 5.31 -28.35
C ILE A 359 -17.31 5.59 -27.43
N LEU A 360 -17.52 6.84 -27.05
CA LEU A 360 -18.56 7.22 -26.09
C LEU A 360 -19.98 7.03 -26.65
N SER A 361 -20.18 7.25 -27.95
CA SER A 361 -21.47 7.00 -28.61
C SER A 361 -21.84 5.52 -28.76
N GLN A 362 -20.84 4.63 -28.81
CA GLN A 362 -21.07 3.19 -28.95
C GLN A 362 -21.07 2.42 -27.62
N THR A 363 -20.65 3.05 -26.52
CA THR A 363 -20.53 2.41 -25.19
C THR A 363 -21.67 2.77 -24.24
N ASN A 364 -22.91 2.61 -24.72
CA ASN A 364 -24.16 2.98 -24.03
C ASN A 364 -24.45 2.24 -22.69
N LYS A 365 -23.61 1.26 -22.33
CA LYS A 365 -23.71 0.44 -21.12
C LYS A 365 -22.55 0.66 -20.14
N ALA A 366 -21.74 1.71 -20.38
CA ALA A 366 -20.64 2.11 -19.53
C ALA A 366 -21.15 2.52 -18.15
N LEU A 367 -20.64 1.85 -17.11
CA LEU A 367 -20.94 2.12 -15.71
C LEU A 367 -19.94 3.11 -15.10
N ARG A 368 -18.69 3.12 -15.60
CA ARG A 368 -17.59 3.92 -15.05
C ARG A 368 -16.73 4.51 -16.15
N ILE A 369 -16.40 5.79 -16.05
CA ILE A 369 -15.41 6.46 -16.90
C ILE A 369 -14.46 7.25 -16.00
N THR A 370 -13.19 6.85 -15.94
CA THR A 370 -12.21 7.40 -15.01
C THR A 370 -10.91 7.79 -15.73
N GLY A 371 -10.44 9.00 -15.47
CA GLY A 371 -9.08 9.44 -15.77
C GLY A 371 -8.16 8.98 -14.65
N GLU A 372 -7.37 7.94 -14.91
CA GLU A 372 -6.34 7.49 -13.99
C GLU A 372 -5.15 8.46 -14.09
N THR A 373 -5.03 9.33 -13.10
CA THR A 373 -3.79 10.06 -12.87
C THR A 373 -2.75 9.08 -12.32
N SER A 374 -1.55 9.04 -12.89
CA SER A 374 -0.43 8.26 -12.34
C SER A 374 -0.11 8.64 -10.89
N ASN A 375 -0.57 9.82 -10.46
CA ASN A 375 -0.52 10.26 -9.09
C ASN A 375 -1.73 11.17 -8.82
N PRO A 376 -2.70 10.78 -7.95
CA PRO A 376 -3.91 11.54 -7.66
C PRO A 376 -3.67 12.88 -6.97
N PHE A 377 -2.43 13.17 -6.59
CA PHE A 377 -2.05 14.34 -5.80
C PHE A 377 -1.48 15.47 -6.63
N PHE A 378 -1.11 15.24 -7.89
CA PHE A 378 -0.78 16.31 -8.81
C PHE A 378 -2.06 16.77 -9.52
N ILE A 379 -2.80 17.63 -8.84
CA ILE A 379 -4.07 18.22 -9.31
C ILE A 379 -3.93 18.84 -10.72
N ASN A 380 -2.73 19.33 -11.06
CA ASN A 380 -2.44 19.99 -12.33
C ASN A 380 -1.65 19.16 -13.36
N THR A 381 -1.16 17.96 -13.06
CA THR A 381 -0.36 17.23 -14.06
C THR A 381 -1.25 16.39 -14.96
N ALA A 382 -1.28 16.76 -16.25
CA ALA A 382 -1.60 15.93 -17.42
C ALA A 382 -2.57 14.75 -17.21
N ALA A 383 -3.70 14.97 -16.55
CA ALA A 383 -4.80 14.02 -16.57
C ALA A 383 -5.35 13.94 -18.00
N ALA A 384 -5.79 12.75 -18.41
CA ALA A 384 -6.55 12.59 -19.65
C ALA A 384 -7.73 13.58 -19.66
N SER A 385 -7.79 14.40 -20.70
CA SER A 385 -8.82 15.40 -20.94
C SER A 385 -9.73 14.93 -22.08
N ILE A 386 -11.02 15.22 -21.99
CA ILE A 386 -11.97 15.07 -23.11
C ILE A 386 -12.66 16.41 -23.38
N SER A 387 -13.06 16.66 -24.63
CA SER A 387 -13.85 17.83 -24.99
C SER A 387 -15.23 17.86 -24.29
N TRP A 388 -15.84 19.05 -24.25
CA TRP A 388 -17.22 19.20 -23.76
C TRP A 388 -18.23 18.42 -24.60
N ASP A 389 -18.07 18.38 -25.93
CA ASP A 389 -18.94 17.61 -26.82
C ASP A 389 -18.89 16.11 -26.54
N ASN A 390 -17.69 15.60 -26.23
CA ASN A 390 -17.51 14.22 -25.79
C ASN A 390 -18.24 13.93 -24.47
N PHE A 391 -18.21 14.88 -23.52
CA PHE A 391 -18.98 14.78 -22.28
C PHE A 391 -20.50 14.78 -22.53
N VAL A 392 -21.01 15.65 -23.40
CA VAL A 392 -22.43 15.70 -23.78
C VAL A 392 -22.86 14.40 -24.46
N ALA A 393 -22.08 13.90 -25.42
CA ALA A 393 -22.36 12.63 -26.07
C ALA A 393 -22.39 11.47 -25.06
N MET A 394 -21.42 11.41 -24.17
CA MET A 394 -21.38 10.41 -23.10
C MET A 394 -22.61 10.48 -22.21
N ALA A 395 -23.02 11.67 -21.77
CA ALA A 395 -24.21 11.85 -20.96
C ALA A 395 -25.46 11.35 -21.69
N LYS A 396 -25.60 11.71 -22.98
CA LYS A 396 -26.72 11.28 -23.82
C LYS A 396 -26.80 9.76 -24.00
N TYR A 397 -25.68 9.11 -24.32
CA TYR A 397 -25.68 7.68 -24.68
C TYR A 397 -25.55 6.74 -23.49
N SER A 398 -24.86 7.17 -22.43
CA SER A 398 -24.54 6.33 -21.28
C SER A 398 -25.09 6.87 -19.97
N GLY A 399 -25.66 8.07 -19.91
CA GLY A 399 -26.08 8.71 -18.64
C GLY A 399 -27.14 7.95 -17.84
N SER A 400 -27.93 7.08 -18.49
CA SER A 400 -28.89 6.17 -17.83
C SER A 400 -28.24 4.93 -17.19
N THR A 401 -26.98 4.64 -17.50
CA THR A 401 -26.24 3.50 -16.94
C THR A 401 -24.97 3.92 -16.18
N LEU A 402 -24.41 5.08 -16.51
CA LEU A 402 -23.18 5.61 -15.93
C LEU A 402 -23.39 5.94 -14.45
N ARG A 403 -22.56 5.32 -13.60
CA ARG A 403 -22.58 5.50 -12.14
C ARG A 403 -21.42 6.35 -11.64
N GLU A 404 -20.29 6.35 -12.34
CA GLU A 404 -19.09 7.06 -11.93
C GLU A 404 -18.42 7.78 -13.10
N PHE A 405 -18.18 9.08 -12.93
CA PHE A 405 -17.45 9.91 -13.90
C PHE A 405 -16.33 10.68 -13.19
N SER A 406 -15.10 10.53 -13.68
CA SER A 406 -13.91 11.18 -13.11
C SER A 406 -12.85 11.49 -14.17
N VAL A 407 -13.19 12.30 -15.17
CA VAL A 407 -12.27 12.71 -16.25
C VAL A 407 -12.14 14.23 -16.28
N LYS A 408 -10.95 14.75 -16.62
CA LYS A 408 -10.76 16.19 -16.84
C LYS A 408 -11.53 16.61 -18.08
N LEU A 409 -12.29 17.70 -18.01
CA LEU A 409 -12.95 18.25 -19.19
C LEU A 409 -12.14 19.44 -19.71
N ALA A 410 -12.03 19.56 -21.03
CA ALA A 410 -11.53 20.77 -21.67
C ALA A 410 -12.51 21.92 -21.36
N SER A 411 -11.96 23.08 -20.99
CA SER A 411 -12.76 24.25 -20.65
C SER A 411 -13.46 24.81 -21.89
N THR A 412 -14.70 25.25 -21.73
CA THR A 412 -15.51 25.93 -22.74
C THR A 412 -16.12 27.19 -22.13
N ALA A 413 -16.33 28.22 -22.95
CA ALA A 413 -16.81 29.51 -22.46
C ALA A 413 -18.19 29.37 -21.81
N HIS A 414 -19.15 28.72 -22.47
CA HIS A 414 -20.51 28.55 -21.95
C HIS A 414 -21.05 27.15 -22.26
N ALA A 415 -21.39 26.41 -21.22
CA ALA A 415 -22.04 25.11 -21.33
C ALA A 415 -23.52 25.15 -20.94
N SER A 416 -24.32 24.32 -21.61
CA SER A 416 -25.71 24.05 -21.23
C SER A 416 -25.77 23.17 -19.98
N THR A 417 -26.63 23.53 -19.04
CA THR A 417 -26.88 22.76 -17.80
C THR A 417 -27.81 21.57 -18.03
N THR A 418 -28.47 21.48 -19.19
CA THR A 418 -29.38 20.38 -19.54
C THR A 418 -28.70 19.02 -19.59
N VAL A 419 -27.39 18.96 -19.87
CA VAL A 419 -26.61 17.71 -19.88
C VAL A 419 -26.72 16.93 -18.55
N PHE A 420 -26.97 17.62 -17.44
CA PHE A 420 -27.10 17.02 -16.12
C PHE A 420 -28.42 16.25 -15.92
N THR A 421 -29.43 16.43 -16.79
CA THR A 421 -30.65 15.60 -16.77
C THR A 421 -30.42 14.22 -17.37
N ASP A 422 -29.51 14.11 -18.33
CA ASP A 422 -29.21 12.84 -19.01
C ASP A 422 -28.44 11.88 -18.09
N LEU A 423 -27.66 12.44 -17.16
CA LEU A 423 -26.87 11.73 -16.14
C LEU A 423 -27.72 11.20 -14.97
N SER A 424 -28.85 10.58 -15.31
CA SER A 424 -29.86 10.11 -14.35
C SER A 424 -29.38 8.98 -13.44
N ALA A 425 -28.42 8.16 -13.85
CA ALA A 425 -27.88 7.06 -13.03
C ALA A 425 -26.59 7.42 -12.27
N LEU A 426 -26.07 8.64 -12.45
CA LEU A 426 -24.77 9.04 -11.90
C LEU A 426 -24.81 9.12 -10.38
N ARG A 427 -23.86 8.46 -9.72
CA ARG A 427 -23.71 8.43 -8.26
C ARG A 427 -22.45 9.11 -7.76
N ILE A 428 -21.37 9.04 -8.54
CA ILE A 428 -20.07 9.63 -8.22
C ILE A 428 -19.67 10.56 -9.36
N LEU A 429 -19.46 11.83 -9.04
CA LEU A 429 -18.99 12.85 -9.97
C LEU A 429 -17.71 13.49 -9.43
N GLU A 430 -16.60 13.29 -10.11
CA GLU A 430 -15.36 14.04 -9.88
C GLU A 430 -15.17 15.10 -10.98
N TRP A 431 -15.31 16.35 -10.57
CA TRP A 431 -15.29 17.52 -11.44
C TRP A 431 -13.92 18.19 -11.47
N LYS A 432 -13.39 18.32 -12.69
CA LYS A 432 -12.07 18.86 -13.03
C LYS A 432 -12.23 19.73 -14.28
N CYS A 433 -12.94 20.85 -14.17
CA CYS A 433 -13.25 21.69 -15.32
C CYS A 433 -13.59 23.14 -14.94
N GLU A 434 -13.00 24.10 -15.65
CA GLU A 434 -13.25 25.54 -15.47
C GLU A 434 -14.32 26.11 -16.42
N THR A 435 -15.08 25.24 -17.11
CA THR A 435 -16.20 25.67 -17.94
C THR A 435 -17.18 26.49 -17.12
N SER A 436 -17.61 27.63 -17.68
CA SER A 436 -18.65 28.45 -17.08
C SER A 436 -20.04 28.03 -17.56
N PHE A 437 -21.04 28.20 -16.70
CA PHE A 437 -22.42 27.84 -16.96
C PHE A 437 -23.33 29.06 -16.91
N LEU A 438 -24.30 29.10 -17.81
CA LEU A 438 -25.42 30.03 -17.70
C LEU A 438 -26.41 29.45 -16.69
N SER A 439 -26.76 30.24 -15.66
CA SER A 439 -27.68 29.80 -14.60
C SER A 439 -29.14 29.72 -15.07
N THR A 440 -29.47 30.33 -16.21
CA THR A 440 -30.79 30.30 -16.83
C THR A 440 -31.15 28.87 -17.23
N ASN A 441 -32.35 28.42 -16.87
CA ASN A 441 -32.87 27.07 -17.15
C ASN A 441 -32.13 25.90 -16.46
N THR A 442 -31.52 26.13 -15.29
CA THR A 442 -30.92 25.05 -14.50
C THR A 442 -31.99 24.00 -14.11
N PRO A 443 -31.84 22.72 -14.51
CA PRO A 443 -32.82 21.70 -14.19
C PRO A 443 -32.79 21.35 -12.71
N GLN A 444 -33.89 21.57 -11.98
CA GLN A 444 -33.95 21.28 -10.55
C GLN A 444 -33.69 19.81 -10.20
N ASP A 445 -34.08 18.91 -11.10
CA ASP A 445 -33.97 17.45 -10.92
C ASP A 445 -32.76 16.85 -11.67
N GLY A 446 -31.78 17.68 -12.04
CA GLY A 446 -30.49 17.21 -12.55
C GLY A 446 -29.74 16.37 -11.50
N LEU A 447 -29.03 15.33 -11.96
CA LEU A 447 -28.23 14.43 -11.12
C LEU A 447 -29.00 13.84 -9.91
N PRO A 448 -30.16 13.22 -10.10
CA PRO A 448 -31.06 12.83 -9.01
C PRO A 448 -30.46 11.77 -8.06
N ASN A 449 -29.55 10.94 -8.57
CA ASN A 449 -28.91 9.84 -7.86
C ASN A 449 -27.49 10.16 -7.37
N LEU A 450 -27.02 11.41 -7.46
CA LEU A 450 -25.66 11.77 -7.08
C LEU A 450 -25.47 11.64 -5.56
N GLU A 451 -24.53 10.79 -5.14
CA GLU A 451 -24.21 10.48 -3.74
C GLU A 451 -22.88 11.12 -3.29
N ASP A 452 -21.88 11.15 -4.17
CA ASP A 452 -20.51 11.64 -3.92
C ASP A 452 -20.09 12.65 -5.00
N LEU A 453 -19.84 13.89 -4.59
CA LEU A 453 -19.38 14.97 -5.45
C LEU A 453 -17.97 15.39 -5.07
N ARG A 454 -17.01 15.32 -5.99
CA ARG A 454 -15.62 15.71 -5.75
C ARG A 454 -15.24 16.85 -6.66
N ILE A 455 -15.00 18.02 -6.11
CA ILE A 455 -14.64 19.21 -6.87
C ILE A 455 -13.16 19.49 -6.63
N ILE A 456 -12.37 19.25 -7.67
CA ILE A 456 -10.93 19.49 -7.63
C ILE A 456 -10.63 20.93 -8.07
N PHE A 457 -11.21 21.36 -9.18
CA PHE A 457 -11.24 22.76 -9.63
C PHE A 457 -12.50 22.97 -10.46
N ALA A 458 -13.17 24.10 -10.25
CA ALA A 458 -14.38 24.47 -10.95
C ALA A 458 -14.49 26.00 -11.09
N ASN A 459 -15.18 26.45 -12.14
CA ASN A 459 -15.67 27.82 -12.21
C ASN A 459 -16.77 28.03 -11.15
N GLU A 460 -16.88 29.24 -10.58
CA GLU A 460 -17.90 29.56 -9.56
C GLU A 460 -19.34 29.29 -10.04
N SER A 461 -19.62 29.54 -11.33
CA SER A 461 -20.95 29.30 -11.91
C SER A 461 -21.39 27.82 -11.81
N PHE A 462 -20.46 26.87 -11.77
CA PHE A 462 -20.78 25.46 -11.57
C PHE A 462 -21.40 25.21 -10.18
N LEU A 463 -20.84 25.81 -9.13
CA LEU A 463 -21.43 25.72 -7.79
C LEU A 463 -22.77 26.44 -7.70
N THR A 464 -22.92 27.57 -8.38
CA THR A 464 -24.22 28.26 -8.48
C THR A 464 -25.28 27.35 -9.09
N VAL A 465 -24.96 26.68 -10.20
CA VAL A 465 -25.84 25.69 -10.84
C VAL A 465 -26.19 24.55 -9.89
N LEU A 466 -25.20 23.95 -9.21
CA LEU A 466 -25.44 22.86 -8.26
C LEU A 466 -26.27 23.30 -7.05
N SER A 467 -26.17 24.56 -6.63
CA SER A 467 -26.97 25.13 -5.54
C SER A 467 -28.46 25.24 -5.90
N LEU A 468 -28.77 25.38 -7.19
CA LEU A 468 -30.15 25.42 -7.71
C LEU A 468 -30.75 24.03 -7.95
N MET A 469 -29.93 22.98 -8.03
CA MET A 469 -30.37 21.59 -8.13
C MET A 469 -30.77 21.03 -6.76
N LYS A 470 -31.70 20.05 -6.71
CA LYS A 470 -32.16 19.47 -5.44
C LYS A 470 -31.17 18.47 -4.82
N LEU A 471 -30.40 17.76 -5.65
CA LEU A 471 -29.40 16.74 -5.26
C LEU A 471 -29.80 15.88 -4.04
N LYS A 472 -30.98 15.25 -4.11
CA LYS A 472 -31.63 14.58 -2.96
C LYS A 472 -30.77 13.47 -2.34
N SER A 473 -29.95 12.82 -3.16
CA SER A 473 -29.10 11.69 -2.78
C SER A 473 -27.71 12.10 -2.28
N LEU A 474 -27.36 13.38 -2.32
CA LEU A 474 -26.00 13.83 -2.00
C LEU A 474 -25.71 13.62 -0.52
N ARG A 475 -24.60 12.94 -0.21
CA ARG A 475 -24.16 12.64 1.16
C ARG A 475 -22.69 12.98 1.39
N ARG A 476 -21.87 12.91 0.35
CA ARG A 476 -20.43 13.11 0.44
C ARG A 476 -19.99 14.20 -0.50
N VAL A 477 -19.11 15.07 -0.02
CA VAL A 477 -18.47 16.08 -0.86
C VAL A 477 -16.96 16.12 -0.62
N THR A 478 -16.19 16.33 -1.68
CA THR A 478 -14.78 16.71 -1.61
C THR A 478 -14.61 18.10 -2.21
N LEU A 479 -14.02 19.02 -1.45
CA LEU A 479 -13.95 20.44 -1.76
C LEU A 479 -12.50 20.90 -1.84
N SER A 480 -12.17 21.70 -2.85
CA SER A 480 -10.90 22.43 -2.94
C SER A 480 -11.04 23.84 -2.37
N ASP A 481 -9.93 24.41 -1.90
CA ASP A 481 -9.84 25.68 -1.16
C ASP A 481 -10.10 26.96 -1.98
N GLN A 482 -10.22 26.86 -3.30
CA GLN A 482 -10.30 28.02 -4.21
C GLN A 482 -11.71 28.51 -4.53
N ILE A 483 -12.75 27.88 -3.97
CA ILE A 483 -14.13 28.11 -4.44
C ILE A 483 -15.00 28.67 -3.32
N ASN A 484 -15.85 29.65 -3.64
CA ASN A 484 -16.87 30.13 -2.70
C ASN A 484 -17.95 29.07 -2.50
N LEU A 485 -18.00 28.48 -1.30
CA LEU A 485 -18.87 27.36 -0.96
C LEU A 485 -20.19 27.77 -0.32
N GLU A 486 -20.41 29.06 -0.05
CA GLU A 486 -21.48 29.50 0.85
C GLU A 486 -22.88 29.12 0.33
N ALA A 487 -23.19 29.45 -0.91
CA ALA A 487 -24.49 29.12 -1.51
C ALA A 487 -24.71 27.60 -1.60
N PHE A 488 -23.67 26.85 -1.97
CA PHE A 488 -23.74 25.40 -2.13
C PHE A 488 -23.93 24.68 -0.79
N LEU A 489 -23.15 25.04 0.22
CA LEU A 489 -23.30 24.50 1.57
C LEU A 489 -24.64 24.92 2.15
N GLY A 490 -25.10 26.16 1.95
CA GLY A 490 -26.43 26.60 2.37
C GLY A 490 -27.55 25.72 1.82
N ALA A 491 -27.47 25.35 0.54
CA ALA A 491 -28.48 24.52 -0.12
C ALA A 491 -28.43 23.03 0.28
N HIS A 492 -27.22 22.48 0.49
CA HIS A 492 -27.02 21.03 0.60
C HIS A 492 -26.41 20.53 1.91
N GLY A 493 -25.83 21.41 2.71
CA GLY A 493 -25.15 21.11 3.97
C GLY A 493 -25.95 20.21 4.91
N PRO A 494 -27.25 20.46 5.16
CA PRO A 494 -28.06 19.61 6.03
C PRO A 494 -28.16 18.14 5.59
N LYS A 495 -27.86 17.80 4.33
CA LYS A 495 -27.89 16.42 3.81
C LYS A 495 -26.52 15.73 3.88
N LEU A 496 -25.44 16.49 4.05
CA LEU A 496 -24.07 15.98 4.00
C LEU A 496 -23.73 15.23 5.28
N THR A 497 -23.22 14.01 5.11
CA THR A 497 -22.72 13.16 6.19
C THR A 497 -21.20 13.09 6.20
N GLU A 498 -20.55 13.33 5.05
CA GLU A 498 -19.08 13.35 4.94
C GLU A 498 -18.60 14.54 4.11
N VAL A 499 -17.62 15.27 4.65
CA VAL A 499 -16.97 16.39 3.96
C VAL A 499 -15.46 16.15 3.93
N ASN A 500 -14.89 16.14 2.74
CA ASN A 500 -13.45 16.06 2.53
C ASN A 500 -12.95 17.42 2.04
N ILE A 501 -11.88 17.94 2.64
CA ILE A 501 -11.33 19.27 2.32
C ILE A 501 -9.90 19.08 1.84
N LEU A 502 -9.60 19.53 0.63
CA LEU A 502 -8.25 19.59 0.07
C LEU A 502 -7.61 20.90 0.52
N CYS A 503 -6.52 20.83 1.31
CA CYS A 503 -6.08 21.94 2.14
C CYS A 503 -4.61 22.34 1.90
N PRO A 504 -4.33 23.31 1.02
CA PRO A 504 -3.13 24.15 1.13
C PRO A 504 -3.32 25.26 2.19
N ASN A 505 -4.51 25.90 2.25
CA ASN A 505 -4.79 26.99 3.19
C ASN A 505 -6.23 26.93 3.71
N PHE A 506 -6.47 26.20 4.81
CA PHE A 506 -7.75 26.25 5.52
C PHE A 506 -8.00 27.71 5.93
N LYS A 507 -8.95 28.40 5.27
CA LYS A 507 -9.30 29.80 5.58
C LYS A 507 -10.40 29.86 6.65
N THR A 508 -10.53 31.01 7.31
CA THR A 508 -11.58 31.34 8.30
C THR A 508 -13.00 31.08 7.82
N SER A 509 -13.28 31.09 6.52
CA SER A 509 -14.60 30.75 5.99
C SER A 509 -15.04 29.31 6.26
N ASN A 510 -14.13 28.41 6.63
CA ASN A 510 -14.43 26.98 6.81
C ASN A 510 -15.19 26.66 8.12
N HIS A 511 -15.25 27.57 9.10
CA HIS A 511 -16.05 27.34 10.32
C HIS A 511 -17.54 27.12 10.01
N LYS A 512 -18.04 27.72 8.92
CA LYS A 512 -19.42 27.57 8.45
C LYS A 512 -19.79 26.12 8.12
N ILE A 513 -18.82 25.23 7.83
CA ILE A 513 -19.09 23.81 7.56
C ILE A 513 -19.82 23.17 8.75
N PHE A 514 -19.37 23.46 9.97
CA PHE A 514 -19.98 22.91 11.19
C PHE A 514 -21.34 23.53 11.52
N GLU A 515 -21.59 24.77 11.07
CA GLU A 515 -22.87 25.45 11.27
C GLU A 515 -23.94 24.96 10.29
N VAL A 516 -23.55 24.75 9.03
CA VAL A 516 -24.49 24.45 7.95
C VAL A 516 -24.68 22.94 7.74
N CYS A 517 -23.69 22.10 8.09
CA CYS A 517 -23.76 20.65 7.93
C CYS A 517 -24.19 19.93 9.22
N SER A 518 -25.46 20.09 9.61
CA SER A 518 -25.99 19.55 10.88
C SER A 518 -25.97 18.02 11.01
N ASN A 519 -25.82 17.29 9.90
CA ASN A 519 -25.74 15.81 9.87
C ASN A 519 -24.32 15.27 9.62
N LEU A 520 -23.30 16.13 9.69
CA LEU A 520 -21.91 15.77 9.42
C LEU A 520 -21.40 14.73 10.42
N ARG A 521 -21.04 13.54 9.95
CA ARG A 521 -20.50 12.43 10.76
C ARG A 521 -18.98 12.29 10.65
N CYS A 522 -18.45 12.53 9.46
CA CYS A 522 -17.03 12.43 9.17
C CYS A 522 -16.52 13.66 8.45
N ILE A 523 -15.40 14.22 8.92
CA ILE A 523 -14.67 15.25 8.19
C ILE A 523 -13.25 14.77 7.91
N THR A 524 -12.82 14.88 6.66
CA THR A 524 -11.47 14.53 6.24
C THR A 524 -10.72 15.78 5.80
N VAL A 525 -9.59 16.08 6.42
CA VAL A 525 -8.66 17.12 5.97
C VAL A 525 -7.51 16.47 5.23
N LYS A 526 -7.38 16.76 3.94
CA LYS A 526 -6.32 16.22 3.07
C LYS A 526 -5.27 17.30 2.81
N SER A 527 -4.00 17.01 3.08
CA SER A 527 -2.90 17.92 2.72
C SER A 527 -2.42 17.61 1.29
N PRO A 528 -2.27 18.61 0.40
CA PRO A 528 -1.68 18.41 -0.90
C PRO A 528 -0.21 18.01 -0.76
N LEU A 529 0.26 17.09 -1.61
CA LEU A 529 1.65 16.60 -1.57
C LEU A 529 2.72 17.65 -1.85
N LEU A 530 2.34 18.72 -2.55
CA LEU A 530 3.28 19.74 -3.05
C LEU A 530 3.67 20.75 -1.99
N ASP A 531 2.87 20.90 -0.93
CA ASP A 531 3.24 21.79 0.15
C ASP A 531 4.08 21.00 1.17
N HIS A 532 5.39 21.18 1.11
CA HIS A 532 6.35 20.61 2.06
C HIS A 532 6.03 20.96 3.52
N GLN A 533 5.09 21.87 3.76
CA GLN A 533 4.76 22.34 5.07
C GLN A 533 3.95 21.32 5.90
N ASN A 534 3.13 20.40 5.35
CA ASN A 534 2.41 19.39 6.18
C ASN A 534 1.85 19.96 7.52
N LYS A 535 1.45 21.23 7.52
CA LYS A 535 1.07 21.96 8.73
C LYS A 535 -0.31 21.46 9.14
N PRO A 536 -0.57 21.26 10.44
CA PRO A 536 -1.93 21.01 10.86
C PRO A 536 -2.82 22.22 10.53
N PRO A 537 -4.13 22.01 10.36
CA PRO A 537 -5.06 23.12 10.45
C PRO A 537 -4.97 23.77 11.84
N GLU A 538 -5.21 25.06 11.92
CA GLU A 538 -5.30 25.75 13.20
C GLU A 538 -6.46 25.19 14.04
N ALA A 539 -6.27 25.04 15.35
CA ALA A 539 -7.28 24.48 16.25
C ALA A 539 -8.57 25.31 16.30
N ILE A 540 -8.47 26.62 15.99
CA ILE A 540 -9.63 27.51 15.88
C ILE A 540 -10.63 26.97 14.85
N TYR A 541 -10.17 26.33 13.76
CA TYR A 541 -11.04 25.75 12.74
C TYR A 541 -11.96 24.66 13.28
N PHE A 542 -11.54 24.00 14.36
CA PHE A 542 -12.33 23.00 15.08
C PHE A 542 -12.94 23.58 16.37
N SER A 543 -13.21 24.89 16.40
CA SER A 543 -13.93 25.55 17.49
C SER A 543 -15.21 26.19 16.96
N PRO A 544 -16.23 25.39 16.55
CA PRO A 544 -17.52 25.92 16.12
C PRO A 544 -18.18 26.73 17.26
N PRO A 545 -19.03 27.71 16.93
CA PRO A 545 -19.71 28.53 17.94
C PRO A 545 -20.68 27.73 18.83
N HIS A 546 -21.14 26.57 18.34
CA HIS A 546 -22.06 25.67 19.04
C HIS A 546 -21.52 24.24 19.01
N ALA A 547 -21.93 23.43 19.98
CA ALA A 547 -21.52 22.03 20.05
C ALA A 547 -22.09 21.22 18.87
N VAL A 548 -21.24 20.49 18.17
CA VAL A 548 -21.60 19.66 17.02
C VAL A 548 -21.75 18.22 17.47
N THR A 549 -22.99 17.78 17.61
CA THR A 549 -23.32 16.44 18.14
C THR A 549 -23.31 15.33 17.08
N SER A 550 -23.34 15.67 15.79
CA SER A 550 -23.37 14.67 14.71
C SER A 550 -21.99 14.07 14.39
N LEU A 551 -20.90 14.81 14.68
CA LEU A 551 -19.57 14.46 14.25
C LEU A 551 -18.98 13.33 15.11
N THR A 552 -18.64 12.21 14.48
CA THR A 552 -18.11 11.02 15.16
C THR A 552 -16.65 10.71 14.82
N LYS A 553 -16.17 11.16 13.65
CA LYS A 553 -14.81 10.91 13.16
C LYS A 553 -14.20 12.13 12.49
N ILE A 554 -12.92 12.38 12.77
CA ILE A 554 -12.06 13.33 12.04
C ILE A 554 -10.92 12.54 11.42
N THR A 555 -10.67 12.69 10.12
CA THR A 555 -9.53 12.07 9.44
C THR A 555 -8.55 13.13 8.93
N PHE A 556 -7.28 12.96 9.24
CA PHE A 556 -6.17 13.71 8.66
C PHE A 556 -5.43 12.83 7.67
N ASP A 557 -5.62 13.12 6.39
CA ASP A 557 -4.94 12.48 5.27
C ASP A 557 -3.76 13.37 4.85
N VAL A 558 -2.72 13.34 5.69
CA VAL A 558 -1.48 14.10 5.46
C VAL A 558 -0.37 13.13 5.10
N PHE A 559 0.48 13.50 4.16
CA PHE A 559 1.47 12.59 3.58
C PHE A 559 2.84 12.73 4.26
N TYR A 560 3.59 11.64 4.34
CA TYR A 560 5.02 11.62 4.72
C TYR A 560 5.36 12.12 6.15
N PHE A 561 4.70 11.62 7.20
CA PHE A 561 5.06 12.00 8.58
C PHE A 561 6.49 11.64 9.01
N ASN A 562 7.08 10.59 8.42
CA ASN A 562 8.46 10.18 8.75
C ASN A 562 9.51 11.26 8.40
N LYS A 563 9.10 12.35 7.75
CA LYS A 563 9.93 13.50 7.39
C LYS A 563 9.32 14.84 7.79
N ILE A 564 8.35 14.88 8.70
CA ILE A 564 7.78 16.16 9.11
C ILE A 564 8.88 17.03 9.74
N PRO A 565 9.12 18.24 9.22
CA PRO A 565 10.01 19.20 9.85
C PRO A 565 9.63 19.41 11.30
N LYS A 566 10.62 19.56 12.19
CA LYS A 566 10.39 19.74 13.64
C LYS A 566 9.39 20.86 13.92
N ASP A 567 9.44 21.95 13.17
CA ASP A 567 8.54 23.11 13.32
C ASP A 567 7.06 22.72 13.10
N ASN A 568 6.79 21.81 12.17
CA ASN A 568 5.44 21.34 11.90
C ASN A 568 4.98 20.36 12.99
N MET A 569 5.90 19.60 13.62
CA MET A 569 5.56 18.81 14.80
C MET A 569 5.10 19.69 15.96
N VAL A 570 5.72 20.85 16.17
CA VAL A 570 5.29 21.85 17.17
C VAL A 570 3.89 22.35 16.84
N GLY A 571 3.60 22.61 15.56
CA GLY A 571 2.25 22.94 15.11
C GLY A 571 1.24 21.86 15.48
N TRP A 572 1.53 20.58 15.20
CA TRP A 572 0.63 19.47 15.50
C TRP A 572 0.42 19.32 17.00
N GLU A 573 1.49 19.42 17.79
CA GLU A 573 1.41 19.39 19.24
C GLU A 573 0.52 20.51 19.78
N ARG A 574 0.67 21.73 19.26
CA ARG A 574 -0.23 22.85 19.57
C ARG A 574 -1.68 22.52 19.21
N PHE A 575 -1.93 22.00 18.01
CA PHE A 575 -3.28 21.61 17.56
C PHE A 575 -3.93 20.63 18.55
N PHE A 576 -3.25 19.54 18.93
CA PHE A 576 -3.82 18.54 19.84
C PHE A 576 -4.03 19.07 21.27
N ILE A 577 -3.21 20.03 21.71
CA ILE A 577 -3.35 20.67 23.03
C ILE A 577 -4.53 21.67 23.04
N GLU A 578 -4.67 22.46 21.98
CA GLU A 578 -5.70 23.51 21.86
C GLU A 578 -7.04 22.97 21.36
N PHE A 579 -7.07 21.75 20.81
CA PHE A 579 -8.31 21.10 20.40
C PHE A 579 -9.29 21.04 21.58
N LYS A 580 -10.56 21.40 21.33
CA LYS A 580 -11.62 21.47 22.35
C LYS A 580 -12.62 20.31 22.16
N PRO A 581 -12.41 19.14 22.79
CA PRO A 581 -13.33 18.00 22.70
C PRO A 581 -14.79 18.34 23.07
N ALA A 582 -15.00 19.30 23.96
CA ALA A 582 -16.34 19.74 24.38
C ALA A 582 -17.19 20.27 23.20
N SER A 583 -16.55 20.79 22.15
CA SER A 583 -17.24 21.22 20.93
C SER A 583 -17.78 20.05 20.10
N PHE A 584 -17.32 18.82 20.35
CA PHE A 584 -17.70 17.61 19.62
C PHE A 584 -18.00 16.45 20.58
N PRO A 585 -19.11 16.51 21.35
CA PRO A 585 -19.38 15.54 22.42
C PRO A 585 -19.50 14.08 21.96
N ASN A 586 -19.80 13.84 20.67
CA ASN A 586 -19.92 12.52 20.08
C ASN A 586 -18.70 12.08 19.25
N LEU A 587 -17.62 12.87 19.23
CA LEU A 587 -16.38 12.47 18.59
C LEU A 587 -15.78 11.27 19.34
N ARG A 588 -15.44 10.22 18.60
CA ARG A 588 -14.85 8.98 19.16
C ARG A 588 -13.53 8.60 18.53
N GLU A 589 -13.28 9.09 17.31
CA GLU A 589 -12.11 8.72 16.54
C GLU A 589 -11.49 9.94 15.85
N MET A 590 -10.17 10.05 15.97
CA MET A 590 -9.33 10.92 15.18
C MET A 590 -8.33 10.04 14.45
N GLU A 591 -8.48 9.90 13.14
CA GLU A 591 -7.62 9.07 12.30
C GLU A 591 -6.54 9.94 11.67
N VAL A 592 -5.28 9.52 11.77
CA VAL A 592 -4.17 10.20 11.12
C VAL A 592 -3.46 9.18 10.25
N LYS A 593 -3.63 9.25 8.92
CA LYS A 593 -3.22 8.18 8.00
C LYS A 593 -1.72 7.88 7.98
N CYS A 594 -0.94 8.85 8.41
CA CYS A 594 0.51 8.78 8.47
C CYS A 594 1.04 8.52 9.89
N CYS A 595 0.15 8.33 10.87
CA CYS A 595 0.51 7.83 12.18
C CYS A 595 1.09 6.42 12.02
N VAL A 596 2.24 6.20 12.64
CA VAL A 596 2.89 4.90 12.73
C VAL A 596 3.09 4.63 14.20
N TRP A 597 2.42 3.61 14.72
CA TRP A 597 2.55 3.27 16.13
C TRP A 597 3.95 2.73 16.40
N PRO A 598 4.63 3.27 17.43
CA PRO A 598 5.92 2.76 17.85
C PRO A 598 5.78 1.33 18.37
N THR A 599 6.77 0.48 18.07
CA THR A 599 6.72 -0.95 18.42
C THR A 599 7.61 -1.27 19.62
N SER A 600 8.66 -0.47 19.84
CA SER A 600 9.58 -0.60 20.97
C SER A 600 9.29 0.42 22.09
N GLU A 601 9.67 0.09 23.32
CA GLU A 601 9.52 0.98 24.49
C GLU A 601 10.19 2.34 24.30
N ARG A 602 11.38 2.34 23.69
CA ARG A 602 12.12 3.57 23.39
C ARG A 602 11.46 4.43 22.32
N GLU A 603 10.90 3.81 21.29
CA GLU A 603 10.11 4.53 20.30
C GLU A 603 8.83 5.09 20.93
N ILE A 604 8.20 4.35 21.86
CA ILE A 604 7.01 4.80 22.59
C ILE A 604 7.32 6.07 23.37
N GLU A 605 8.41 6.08 24.14
CA GLU A 605 8.83 7.24 24.93
C GLU A 605 9.07 8.49 24.08
N LYS A 606 9.62 8.31 22.87
CA LYS A 606 9.95 9.42 21.95
C LYS A 606 8.82 9.81 21.02
N SER A 607 7.80 8.97 20.87
CA SER A 607 6.77 9.15 19.87
C SER A 607 5.79 10.24 20.29
N CYS A 608 5.76 11.32 19.52
CA CYS A 608 4.74 12.36 19.65
C CYS A 608 3.32 11.79 19.51
N TRP A 609 3.11 10.76 18.67
CA TRP A 609 1.83 10.10 18.48
C TRP A 609 1.28 9.48 19.75
N VAL A 610 2.15 8.87 20.56
CA VAL A 610 1.76 8.30 21.85
C VAL A 610 1.28 9.41 22.78
N ARG A 611 2.04 10.51 22.86
CA ARG A 611 1.65 11.66 23.69
C ARG A 611 0.31 12.26 23.25
N TRP A 612 0.11 12.47 21.96
CA TRP A 612 -1.15 13.01 21.41
C TRP A 612 -2.32 12.05 21.60
N ALA A 613 -2.09 10.74 21.41
CA ALA A 613 -3.09 9.72 21.70
C ALA A 613 -3.50 9.73 23.19
N GLU A 614 -2.54 9.87 24.11
CA GLU A 614 -2.82 9.96 25.54
C GLU A 614 -3.56 11.25 25.92
N ILE A 615 -3.30 12.37 25.25
CA ILE A 615 -4.07 13.63 25.41
C ILE A 615 -5.52 13.42 25.00
N LEU A 616 -5.75 12.87 23.80
CA LEU A 616 -7.10 12.63 23.28
C LEU A 616 -7.87 11.57 24.09
N LEU A 617 -7.19 10.55 24.58
CA LEU A 617 -7.81 9.47 25.36
C LEU A 617 -8.41 9.98 26.67
N LYS A 618 -7.88 11.05 27.28
CA LYS A 618 -8.48 11.71 28.46
C LYS A 618 -9.90 12.22 28.19
N SER A 619 -10.22 12.49 26.92
CA SER A 619 -11.55 12.92 26.46
C SER A 619 -12.32 11.80 25.73
N ASN A 620 -11.91 10.54 25.91
CA ASN A 620 -12.52 9.36 25.26
C ASN A 620 -12.48 9.41 23.71
N ILE A 621 -11.47 10.08 23.15
CA ILE A 621 -11.22 10.10 21.69
C ILE A 621 -10.03 9.21 21.39
N ASN A 622 -10.21 8.26 20.47
CA ASN A 622 -9.13 7.37 20.03
C ASN A 622 -8.36 8.02 18.88
N LEU A 623 -7.04 8.13 19.01
CA LEU A 623 -6.15 8.39 17.87
C LEU A 623 -5.90 7.06 17.14
N THR A 624 -6.18 6.99 15.84
CA THR A 624 -6.01 5.79 15.00
C THR A 624 -5.03 6.03 13.84
N ASP A 625 -4.36 4.96 13.39
CA ASP A 625 -3.56 4.98 12.15
C ASP A 625 -4.43 4.73 10.90
N LYS A 626 -3.81 4.68 9.70
CA LYS A 626 -4.52 4.40 8.43
C LYS A 626 -5.27 3.07 8.37
N ASN A 627 -4.98 2.14 9.27
CA ASN A 627 -5.64 0.83 9.32
C ASN A 627 -6.73 0.79 10.40
N GLY A 628 -7.04 1.93 11.04
CA GLY A 628 -7.96 2.00 12.16
C GLY A 628 -7.39 1.43 13.47
N VAL A 629 -6.08 1.15 13.54
CA VAL A 629 -5.47 0.64 14.77
C VAL A 629 -5.31 1.80 15.74
N LYS A 630 -5.89 1.69 16.93
CA LYS A 630 -5.75 2.68 18.00
C LYS A 630 -4.53 2.42 18.88
N TRP A 631 -3.98 3.49 19.46
CA TRP A 631 -3.04 3.36 20.57
C TRP A 631 -3.69 2.64 21.75
N ARG A 632 -2.98 1.68 22.33
CA ARG A 632 -3.35 1.04 23.59
C ARG A 632 -2.24 1.34 24.59
N PRO A 633 -2.52 2.10 25.67
CA PRO A 633 -1.55 2.30 26.72
C PRO A 633 -1.03 0.95 27.21
N ARG A 634 0.30 0.75 27.18
CA ARG A 634 0.90 -0.45 27.74
C ARG A 634 0.82 -0.37 29.26
N LEU A 635 0.66 -1.52 29.92
CA LEU A 635 0.75 -1.61 31.37
C LEU A 635 2.10 -1.04 31.80
N LYS A 636 2.07 0.10 32.48
CA LYS A 636 3.26 0.62 33.16
C LYS A 636 3.46 -0.29 34.36
N VAL A 637 4.58 -1.03 34.39
CA VAL A 637 5.00 -1.73 35.60
C VAL A 637 5.19 -0.63 36.64
N LYS A 638 4.33 -0.65 37.67
CA LYS A 638 4.41 0.30 38.78
C LYS A 638 5.67 0.05 39.59
#